data_AF-A0A1I5E4I0-F1
#
_entry.id   AF-A0A1I5E4I0-F1
#
_cell.length_a   1.000
_cell.length_b   1.000
_cell.length_c   1.000
_cell.angle_alpha   90.00
_cell.angle_beta   90.00
_cell.angle_gamma   90.00
#
_symmetry.space_group_name_H-M   'P 1'
#
loop_
_entity.id
_entity.type
_entity.pdbx_description
1 polymer ?
#
loop_
_entity_poly.entity_id
_entity_poly.type
_entity_poly.pdbx_seq_one_letter_code
_entity_poly.pdbx_strand_id
1 'polypeptide(L)'
;MKLQFYKKGIPTKIIQRIAILFVVFVASLVFFEIITNVSETMEISKQASPTLPVVRVNYLNDATTELHGYLSEMDPAYMRDAIIPLDDQRNISLSIDTNDYDIDGLSYEIRSLDTQRNISKNALKYKSKNGVLTAGFQAENLIDANEEYLLVITLTSNSNKIYYYTRIMQPQGCNEEEILDFAQYFHHTALSEDASDLSTYIEPKPSMANQDLSHVTINSNLSQISYGTFKAKQVGETNVALTDISSSYISLTLGYTLNLDNNGKQEYYTCTEDYRIRYTADRLYLLAYDRTMEQILDKNSISIENNLVNIGITDTDVQYLSNETGTIVSFVQNGSLYQYNQTDRQVKQIFSFVDDPTDNRSTYDQHQVLILNIDESGTMDYVVYGYMNSGPHEGLCGINLYHYDAITNISTEQVFIPSTSSFQILNANFSDLLYETADNEFYIMVNGTLLYMNLNDLTTKELLTGLDDRQYASSGSRRYLAWMEDATVSDAIHIIDLETGHSFDITADSGQLLRPLAFMDEDLIYGRIYKDDITTDGAGSKVYPMYSLTIADITSGSERQLMNYKKAGLYISDVSLQSYTIYLDRIQIDEDGNILAAPEDTIKNSAGEQNKAVPITTEIDDVKQQVVVLNMTPLEEDEKLGKIKYDVTDLVLADENHSISVASATSSTQYFVYVGNKVKLATDNLIDAIAMADTEMGIVLDNEPKYIWKRGRKAYQNSISPITIGSSDYEASGSARALSAMLVHEGENVQVHTLLENGETPISILTKTLKDYTILDLTGASLSEVLYYVNNGTPVYAYTGEDTAVLIIGYDASTIIYFDPIKGQNAKMSMTEATDYFASFGNVFVSYLQ
;
A
#
# COMPACT_ATOMS: atom_id res chain seq x y z
N MET A 1 81.63 -65.07 -4.18
CA MET A 1 81.80 -63.65 -3.79
C MET A 1 80.54 -63.24 -3.04
N LYS A 2 80.63 -62.97 -1.72
CA LYS A 2 79.49 -62.57 -0.87
C LYS A 2 79.45 -61.03 -0.80
N LEU A 3 78.29 -60.43 -1.08
CA LEU A 3 78.04 -59.00 -0.89
C LEU A 3 77.41 -58.78 0.50
N GLN A 4 78.04 -57.92 1.31
CA GLN A 4 77.48 -57.38 2.54
C GLN A 4 76.83 -56.02 2.25
N PHE A 5 75.57 -55.84 2.68
CA PHE A 5 74.90 -54.53 2.67
C PHE A 5 74.96 -53.91 4.07
N TYR A 6 75.55 -52.72 4.16
CA TYR A 6 75.50 -51.87 5.35
C TYR A 6 74.13 -51.18 5.46
N LYS A 7 73.38 -51.44 6.53
CA LYS A 7 72.22 -50.61 6.92
C LYS A 7 72.74 -49.31 7.55
N LYS A 8 72.64 -48.20 6.80
CA LYS A 8 72.87 -46.85 7.33
C LYS A 8 71.55 -46.38 7.96
N GLY A 9 71.49 -46.32 9.29
CA GLY A 9 70.33 -45.77 10.01
C GLY A 9 70.07 -44.32 9.60
N ILE A 10 68.81 -43.89 9.65
CA ILE A 10 68.40 -42.53 9.30
C ILE A 10 69.14 -41.55 10.22
N PRO A 11 69.86 -40.55 9.68
CA PRO A 11 70.57 -39.56 10.48
C PRO A 11 69.62 -38.85 11.46
N THR A 12 70.03 -38.67 12.71
CA THR A 12 69.24 -38.04 13.79
C THR A 12 68.68 -36.67 13.39
N LYS A 13 69.40 -35.92 12.54
CA LYS A 13 68.95 -34.64 11.98
C LYS A 13 67.74 -34.76 11.05
N ILE A 14 67.60 -35.87 10.32
CA ILE A 14 66.44 -36.13 9.45
C ILE A 14 65.23 -36.50 10.31
N ILE A 15 65.43 -37.30 11.36
CA ILE A 15 64.36 -37.64 12.32
C ILE A 15 63.84 -36.38 13.05
N GLN A 16 64.74 -35.48 13.46
CA GLN A 16 64.33 -34.20 14.05
C GLN A 16 63.54 -33.31 13.07
N ARG A 17 63.93 -33.25 11.80
CA ARG A 17 63.18 -32.49 10.79
C ARG A 17 61.79 -33.09 10.53
N ILE A 18 61.69 -34.42 10.48
CA ILE A 18 60.40 -35.12 10.34
C ILE A 18 59.52 -34.83 11.56
N ALA A 19 60.06 -34.89 12.78
CA ALA A 19 59.32 -34.59 13.99
C ALA A 19 58.84 -33.12 14.04
N ILE A 20 59.69 -32.16 13.64
CA ILE A 20 59.31 -30.74 13.58
C ILE A 20 58.23 -30.51 12.52
N LEU A 21 58.38 -31.09 11.32
CA LEU A 21 57.37 -30.98 10.26
C LEU A 21 56.05 -31.61 10.67
N PHE A 22 56.09 -32.74 11.39
CA PHE A 22 54.88 -33.37 11.93
C PHE A 22 54.21 -32.51 12.99
N VAL A 23 54.97 -31.90 13.90
CA VAL A 23 54.43 -30.97 14.91
C VAL A 23 53.84 -29.72 14.25
N VAL A 24 54.51 -29.15 13.25
CA VAL A 24 53.98 -28.00 12.49
C VAL A 24 52.72 -28.39 11.72
N PHE A 25 52.68 -29.58 11.13
CA PHE A 25 51.49 -30.08 10.44
C PHE A 25 50.31 -30.24 11.41
N VAL A 26 50.52 -30.89 12.56
CA VAL A 26 49.47 -31.06 13.58
C VAL A 26 49.03 -29.71 14.15
N ALA A 27 49.97 -28.80 14.43
CA ALA A 27 49.64 -27.46 14.91
C ALA A 27 48.87 -26.64 13.87
N SER A 28 49.22 -26.77 12.59
CA SER A 28 48.48 -26.12 11.50
C SER A 28 47.09 -26.72 11.32
N LEU A 29 46.95 -28.04 11.48
CA LEU A 29 45.68 -28.73 11.39
C LEU A 29 44.74 -28.33 12.53
N VAL A 30 45.25 -28.26 13.76
CA VAL A 30 44.51 -27.75 14.92
C VAL A 30 44.20 -26.25 14.79
N PHE A 31 45.12 -25.45 14.26
CA PHE A 31 44.90 -24.02 14.04
C PHE A 31 43.84 -23.77 12.97
N PHE A 32 43.89 -24.51 11.84
CA PHE A 32 42.85 -24.46 10.82
C PHE A 32 41.52 -24.95 11.38
N GLU A 33 41.49 -26.08 12.10
CA GLU A 33 40.26 -26.61 12.69
C GLU A 33 39.64 -25.67 13.73
N ILE A 34 40.45 -24.95 14.52
CA ILE A 34 39.96 -23.90 15.41
C ILE A 34 39.43 -22.72 14.58
N ILE A 35 40.20 -22.18 13.62
CA ILE A 35 39.79 -21.01 12.85
C ILE A 35 38.57 -21.27 11.97
N THR A 36 38.46 -22.45 11.36
CA THR A 36 37.32 -22.80 10.50
C THR A 36 36.11 -23.28 11.29
N ASN A 37 36.27 -23.72 12.54
CA ASN A 37 35.14 -24.05 13.45
C ASN A 37 34.88 -23.00 14.53
N VAL A 38 35.53 -21.83 14.49
CA VAL A 38 34.98 -20.64 15.17
C VAL A 38 33.83 -20.14 14.29
N SER A 39 32.76 -20.91 14.22
CA SER A 39 31.45 -20.42 13.89
C SER A 39 30.84 -19.92 15.20
N GLU A 40 30.29 -18.71 15.21
CA GLU A 40 29.38 -18.34 16.29
C GLU A 40 28.33 -19.44 16.44
N THR A 41 28.04 -19.85 17.67
CA THR A 41 26.94 -20.79 17.92
C THR A 41 25.65 -20.05 17.60
N MET A 42 25.11 -20.27 16.40
CA MET A 42 23.81 -19.73 16.02
C MET A 42 22.74 -20.37 16.91
N GLU A 43 21.94 -19.53 17.58
CA GLU A 43 20.80 -19.99 18.34
C GLU A 43 19.66 -20.30 17.37
N ILE A 44 19.38 -21.58 17.18
CA ILE A 44 18.26 -22.05 16.37
C ILE A 44 17.01 -22.04 17.23
N SER A 45 16.01 -21.25 16.86
CA SER A 45 14.73 -21.14 17.53
C SER A 45 13.57 -21.47 16.58
N LYS A 46 12.36 -21.47 17.12
CA LYS A 46 11.11 -21.44 16.34
C LYS A 46 10.49 -20.05 16.46
N GLN A 47 9.48 -19.77 15.64
CA GLN A 47 8.70 -18.55 15.79
C GLN A 47 8.13 -18.47 17.22
N ALA A 48 8.25 -17.30 17.83
CA ALA A 48 7.70 -17.03 19.16
C ALA A 48 6.21 -16.69 19.08
N SER A 49 5.48 -16.92 20.18
CA SER A 49 4.12 -16.42 20.37
C SER A 49 4.13 -14.92 20.69
N PRO A 50 3.09 -14.15 20.31
CA PRO A 50 2.94 -12.76 20.74
C PRO A 50 2.85 -12.61 22.26
N THR A 51 3.44 -11.55 22.79
CA THR A 51 3.53 -11.26 24.23
C THR A 51 2.91 -9.92 24.62
N LEU A 52 2.74 -8.98 23.68
CA LEU A 52 2.27 -7.64 24.01
C LEU A 52 0.78 -7.63 24.44
N PRO A 53 0.40 -6.68 25.32
CA PRO A 53 -0.98 -6.43 25.68
C PRO A 53 -1.81 -5.91 24.51
N VAL A 54 -3.11 -6.15 24.58
CA VAL A 54 -4.09 -5.67 23.61
C VAL A 54 -5.02 -4.67 24.28
N VAL A 55 -5.22 -3.51 23.68
CA VAL A 55 -6.13 -2.47 24.19
C VAL A 55 -7.42 -2.49 23.39
N ARG A 56 -8.55 -2.67 24.06
CA ARG A 56 -9.89 -2.61 23.47
C ARG A 56 -10.60 -1.34 23.90
N VAL A 57 -11.13 -0.59 22.92
CA VAL A 57 -11.97 0.59 23.16
C VAL A 57 -13.42 0.24 22.87
N ASN A 58 -14.30 0.43 23.85
CA ASN A 58 -15.72 0.08 23.76
C ASN A 58 -16.54 1.34 23.53
N TYR A 59 -17.46 1.31 22.56
CA TYR A 59 -18.31 2.45 22.19
C TYR A 59 -19.67 1.98 21.64
N LEU A 60 -20.64 2.90 21.56
CA LEU A 60 -22.00 2.62 21.05
C LEU A 60 -22.65 1.34 21.64
N ASN A 61 -22.44 1.09 22.94
CA ASN A 61 -22.92 -0.06 23.74
C ASN A 61 -22.35 -1.45 23.38
N ASP A 62 -22.17 -1.79 22.11
CA ASP A 62 -21.80 -3.15 21.69
C ASP A 62 -20.66 -3.24 20.64
N ALA A 63 -20.12 -2.10 20.20
CA ALA A 63 -18.93 -2.09 19.37
C ALA A 63 -17.66 -2.06 20.22
N THR A 64 -16.67 -2.82 19.75
CA THR A 64 -15.32 -2.84 20.30
C THR A 64 -14.32 -2.76 19.16
N THR A 65 -13.37 -1.84 19.27
CA THR A 65 -12.19 -1.84 18.41
C THR A 65 -10.97 -2.33 19.18
N GLU A 66 -10.10 -3.04 18.49
CA GLU A 66 -8.87 -3.60 19.04
C GLU A 66 -7.64 -2.85 18.54
N LEU A 67 -6.77 -2.44 19.48
CA LEU A 67 -5.54 -1.72 19.20
C LEU A 67 -4.34 -2.57 19.60
N HIS A 68 -3.36 -2.63 18.70
CA HIS A 68 -2.09 -3.33 18.89
C HIS A 68 -0.98 -2.36 19.33
N GLY A 69 -0.04 -2.88 20.12
CA GLY A 69 0.94 -2.07 20.83
C GLY A 69 2.23 -1.86 20.04
N TYR A 70 2.63 -0.60 19.88
CA TYR A 70 3.90 -0.24 19.25
C TYR A 70 4.97 0.02 20.32
N LEU A 71 6.16 -0.57 20.17
CA LEU A 71 7.31 -0.33 21.07
C LEU A 71 8.11 0.93 20.71
N SER A 72 7.92 1.43 19.49
CA SER A 72 8.45 2.73 19.05
C SER A 72 7.33 3.77 18.95
N GLU A 73 7.67 5.04 19.16
CA GLU A 73 6.74 6.13 18.88
C GLU A 73 6.57 6.25 17.36
N MET A 74 5.34 6.15 16.90
CA MET A 74 4.98 6.17 15.47
C MET A 74 4.77 7.62 15.03
N ASP A 75 4.88 7.88 13.73
CA ASP A 75 4.48 9.16 13.18
C ASP A 75 2.95 9.28 13.28
N PRO A 76 2.43 10.20 14.10
CA PRO A 76 0.99 10.28 14.31
C PRO A 76 0.22 10.69 13.06
N ALA A 77 0.88 11.29 12.06
CA ALA A 77 0.28 11.61 10.76
C ALA A 77 -0.23 10.36 10.02
N TYR A 78 0.44 9.22 10.24
CA TYR A 78 0.21 7.97 9.55
C TYR A 78 -0.62 6.96 10.35
N MET A 79 -1.02 7.31 11.57
CA MET A 79 -1.81 6.44 12.45
C MET A 79 -3.32 6.75 12.33
N ARG A 80 -4.04 5.95 11.54
CA ARG A 80 -5.46 6.15 11.23
C ARG A 80 -6.32 4.91 11.45
N ASP A 81 -6.15 4.26 12.59
CA ASP A 81 -7.04 3.19 13.08
C ASP A 81 -8.51 3.70 13.21
N ALA A 82 -9.39 2.98 13.90
CA ALA A 82 -10.79 3.37 14.06
C ALA A 82 -11.02 4.82 14.56
N ILE A 83 -12.16 5.40 14.21
CA ILE A 83 -12.72 6.62 14.79
C ILE A 83 -13.70 6.20 15.88
N ILE A 84 -13.38 6.51 17.13
CA ILE A 84 -14.27 6.28 18.26
C ILE A 84 -15.27 7.45 18.37
N PRO A 85 -16.58 7.21 18.15
CA PRO A 85 -17.59 8.23 18.32
C PRO A 85 -17.82 8.46 19.82
N LEU A 86 -17.61 9.69 20.26
CA LEU A 86 -17.80 10.10 21.64
C LEU A 86 -19.29 10.32 21.94
N ASP A 87 -19.74 9.80 23.08
CA ASP A 87 -21.08 10.07 23.59
C ASP A 87 -21.25 11.57 23.99
N ASP A 88 -22.47 11.99 24.31
CA ASP A 88 -22.77 13.34 24.80
C ASP A 88 -21.96 13.74 26.05
N GLN A 89 -21.48 12.75 26.80
CA GLN A 89 -20.64 12.94 27.98
C GLN A 89 -19.15 12.85 27.65
N ARG A 90 -18.74 12.58 26.40
CA ARG A 90 -17.37 12.36 25.95
C ARG A 90 -16.61 11.27 26.74
N ASN A 91 -17.31 10.21 27.13
CA ASN A 91 -16.69 9.10 27.84
C ASN A 91 -15.94 8.17 26.88
N ILE A 92 -14.79 7.67 27.33
CA ILE A 92 -14.02 6.61 26.67
C ILE A 92 -13.85 5.47 27.67
N SER A 93 -14.11 4.24 27.22
CA SER A 93 -14.05 3.02 28.03
C SER A 93 -13.01 2.05 27.46
N LEU A 94 -12.03 1.69 28.29
CA LEU A 94 -10.90 0.83 27.92
C LEU A 94 -10.95 -0.50 28.67
N SER A 95 -10.73 -1.58 27.95
CA SER A 95 -10.43 -2.92 28.47
C SER A 95 -9.09 -3.38 27.91
N ILE A 96 -8.16 -3.79 28.76
CA ILE A 96 -6.79 -4.09 28.34
C ILE A 96 -6.50 -5.53 28.75
N ASP A 97 -6.29 -6.41 27.78
CA ASP A 97 -5.80 -7.75 28.05
C ASP A 97 -4.29 -7.69 28.23
N THR A 98 -3.81 -8.04 29.42
CA THR A 98 -2.38 -7.92 29.75
C THR A 98 -1.55 -9.07 29.20
N ASN A 99 -2.14 -10.23 28.88
CA ASN A 99 -1.41 -11.40 28.39
C ASN A 99 -0.15 -11.72 29.23
N ASP A 100 -0.27 -11.68 30.56
CA ASP A 100 0.81 -11.85 31.54
C ASP A 100 1.92 -10.77 31.52
N TYR A 101 1.78 -9.72 30.69
CA TYR A 101 2.66 -8.56 30.69
C TYR A 101 2.41 -7.68 31.93
N ASP A 102 3.48 -7.32 32.64
CA ASP A 102 3.36 -6.52 33.86
C ASP A 102 3.13 -5.04 33.52
N ILE A 103 2.08 -4.41 34.07
CA ILE A 103 1.70 -3.03 33.75
C ILE A 103 1.70 -2.17 35.02
N ASP A 104 2.63 -1.23 35.06
CA ASP A 104 2.86 -0.30 36.17
C ASP A 104 2.17 1.06 35.96
N GLY A 105 1.85 1.40 34.71
CA GLY A 105 1.32 2.71 34.34
C GLY A 105 0.42 2.67 33.11
N LEU A 106 -0.56 3.57 33.11
CA LEU A 106 -1.47 3.82 32.00
C LEU A 106 -1.68 5.33 31.88
N SER A 107 -1.59 5.87 30.67
CA SER A 107 -1.89 7.28 30.37
C SER A 107 -2.53 7.43 29.00
N TYR A 108 -3.13 8.59 28.76
CA TYR A 108 -3.61 8.99 27.44
C TYR A 108 -3.13 10.38 27.05
N GLU A 109 -3.10 10.65 25.75
CA GLU A 109 -2.87 11.95 25.14
C GLU A 109 -3.87 12.17 23.99
N ILE A 110 -4.46 13.36 23.90
CA ILE A 110 -5.32 13.78 22.79
C ILE A 110 -4.66 14.95 22.06
N ARG A 111 -4.59 14.89 20.73
CA ARG A 111 -3.99 15.92 19.87
C ARG A 111 -4.86 16.20 18.64
N SER A 112 -4.68 17.36 18.01
CA SER A 112 -5.13 17.56 16.63
C SER A 112 -4.42 16.59 15.68
N LEU A 113 -5.04 16.27 14.54
CA LEU A 113 -4.47 15.33 13.55
C LEU A 113 -3.13 15.81 12.98
N ASP A 114 -2.97 17.12 12.78
CA ASP A 114 -1.70 17.76 12.37
C ASP A 114 -0.60 17.71 13.45
N THR A 115 -0.93 17.19 14.63
CA THR A 115 -0.10 17.10 15.84
C THR A 115 0.34 18.44 16.45
N GLN A 116 -0.07 19.59 15.89
CA GLN A 116 0.38 20.92 16.32
C GLN A 116 -0.24 21.36 17.64
N ARG A 117 -1.47 20.91 17.94
CA ARG A 117 -2.19 21.23 19.18
C ARG A 117 -2.26 20.01 20.09
N ASN A 118 -1.68 20.10 21.28
CA ASN A 118 -1.97 19.16 22.35
C ASN A 118 -3.24 19.60 23.08
N ILE A 119 -4.23 18.72 23.14
CA ILE A 119 -5.54 18.98 23.76
C ILE A 119 -5.52 18.57 25.23
N SER A 120 -5.04 17.37 25.53
CA SER A 120 -4.91 16.87 26.90
C SER A 120 -3.88 15.75 27.00
N LYS A 121 -3.29 15.58 28.18
CA LYS A 121 -2.37 14.48 28.50
C LYS A 121 -2.41 14.14 29.98
N ASN A 122 -2.91 12.96 30.34
CA ASN A 122 -3.17 12.62 31.73
C ASN A 122 -2.88 11.14 32.04
N ALA A 123 -2.44 10.87 33.27
CA ALA A 123 -2.35 9.50 33.79
C ALA A 123 -3.74 8.96 34.14
N LEU A 124 -3.98 7.67 33.89
CA LEU A 124 -5.23 6.99 34.18
C LEU A 124 -5.07 6.03 35.36
N LYS A 125 -6.13 5.93 36.14
CA LYS A 125 -6.28 4.85 37.12
C LYS A 125 -7.05 3.71 36.46
N TYR A 126 -6.65 2.50 36.77
CA TYR A 126 -7.29 1.28 36.29
C TYR A 126 -7.62 0.32 37.44
N LYS A 127 -8.53 -0.60 37.17
CA LYS A 127 -8.81 -1.75 38.02
C LYS A 127 -8.33 -3.00 37.31
N SER A 128 -7.62 -3.88 38.02
CA SER A 128 -7.17 -5.18 37.50
C SER A 128 -8.05 -6.31 38.02
N LYS A 129 -8.47 -7.21 37.12
CA LYS A 129 -9.16 -8.45 37.47
C LYS A 129 -8.88 -9.51 36.40
N ASN A 130 -8.39 -10.68 36.81
CA ASN A 130 -8.14 -11.84 35.94
C ASN A 130 -7.32 -11.52 34.68
N GLY A 131 -6.21 -10.79 34.81
CA GLY A 131 -5.36 -10.42 33.66
C GLY A 131 -5.93 -9.31 32.77
N VAL A 132 -7.10 -8.75 33.10
CA VAL A 132 -7.72 -7.64 32.37
C VAL A 132 -7.70 -6.36 33.21
N LEU A 133 -7.21 -5.26 32.64
CA LEU A 133 -7.31 -3.93 33.22
C LEU A 133 -8.51 -3.20 32.63
N THR A 134 -9.26 -2.48 33.48
CA THR A 134 -10.38 -1.63 33.05
C THR A 134 -10.11 -0.19 33.48
N ALA A 135 -10.24 0.73 32.54
CA ALA A 135 -10.06 2.16 32.75
C ALA A 135 -11.10 2.94 31.95
N GLY A 136 -11.32 4.19 32.33
CA GLY A 136 -12.15 5.09 31.55
C GLY A 136 -11.89 6.53 31.94
N PHE A 137 -12.17 7.43 31.02
CA PHE A 137 -11.99 8.86 31.22
C PHE A 137 -12.98 9.66 30.39
N GLN A 138 -13.13 10.92 30.75
CA GLN A 138 -13.94 11.90 30.02
C GLN A 138 -13.00 12.82 29.25
N ALA A 139 -13.16 12.93 27.94
CA ALA A 139 -12.36 13.85 27.13
C ALA A 139 -12.71 15.31 27.45
N GLU A 140 -11.71 16.20 27.38
CA GLU A 140 -11.88 17.62 27.75
C GLU A 140 -12.78 18.39 26.78
N ASN A 141 -13.20 19.61 27.18
CA ASN A 141 -14.14 20.43 26.41
C ASN A 141 -13.57 20.99 25.08
N LEU A 142 -12.27 20.81 24.81
CA LEU A 142 -11.56 21.33 23.64
C LEU A 142 -11.61 20.39 22.41
N ILE A 143 -12.75 19.72 22.21
CA ILE A 143 -13.05 18.88 21.04
C ILE A 143 -14.24 19.53 20.34
N ASP A 144 -14.03 19.93 19.09
CA ASP A 144 -15.08 20.48 18.24
C ASP A 144 -15.92 19.36 17.61
N ALA A 145 -17.20 19.64 17.38
CA ALA A 145 -18.13 18.66 16.81
C ALA A 145 -17.76 18.34 15.36
N ASN A 146 -17.86 17.06 14.98
CA ASN A 146 -17.49 16.53 13.67
C ASN A 146 -16.03 16.76 13.25
N GLU A 147 -15.13 17.10 14.19
CA GLU A 147 -13.69 17.16 13.96
C GLU A 147 -13.02 15.92 14.58
N GLU A 148 -12.00 15.39 13.90
CA GLU A 148 -11.21 14.25 14.36
C GLU A 148 -10.01 14.70 15.19
N TYR A 149 -9.73 13.92 16.22
CA TYR A 149 -8.57 14.09 17.08
C TYR A 149 -7.86 12.76 17.24
N LEU A 150 -6.54 12.78 17.30
CA LEU A 150 -5.75 11.60 17.61
C LEU A 150 -5.83 11.30 19.11
N LEU A 151 -6.08 10.04 19.47
CA LEU A 151 -5.94 9.51 20.82
C LEU A 151 -4.76 8.54 20.86
N VAL A 152 -3.81 8.83 21.73
CA VAL A 152 -2.68 7.95 22.04
C VAL A 152 -2.84 7.40 23.45
N ILE A 153 -2.89 6.08 23.59
CA ILE A 153 -2.87 5.39 24.87
C ILE A 153 -1.45 4.86 25.07
N THR A 154 -0.90 5.02 26.28
CA THR A 154 0.44 4.53 26.61
C THR A 154 0.38 3.63 27.83
N LEU A 155 0.84 2.39 27.66
CA LEU A 155 1.14 1.48 28.76
C LEU A 155 2.60 1.62 29.15
N THR A 156 2.91 1.48 30.43
CA THR A 156 4.28 1.48 30.94
C THR A 156 4.54 0.23 31.75
N SER A 157 5.68 -0.42 31.47
CA SER A 157 6.18 -1.60 32.19
C SER A 157 7.68 -1.46 32.41
N ASN A 158 8.15 -1.44 33.65
CA ASN A 158 9.60 -1.43 33.95
C ASN A 158 10.42 -0.37 33.16
N SER A 159 9.82 0.79 32.87
CA SER A 159 10.32 1.91 32.04
C SER A 159 10.11 1.82 30.52
N ASN A 160 9.77 0.64 29.99
CA ASN A 160 9.37 0.49 28.60
C ASN A 160 7.97 1.07 28.40
N LYS A 161 7.74 1.64 27.21
CA LYS A 161 6.46 2.20 26.82
C LYS A 161 5.91 1.43 25.63
N ILE A 162 4.61 1.22 25.66
CA ILE A 162 3.87 0.61 24.56
C ILE A 162 2.79 1.61 24.16
N TYR A 163 2.78 2.01 22.89
CA TYR A 163 1.91 3.05 22.35
C TYR A 163 0.78 2.42 21.54
N TYR A 164 -0.43 2.94 21.70
CA TYR A 164 -1.62 2.51 20.96
C TYR A 164 -2.28 3.75 20.39
N TYR A 165 -2.65 3.72 19.12
CA TYR A 165 -3.13 4.88 18.38
C TYR A 165 -4.53 4.63 17.86
N THR A 166 -5.41 5.61 17.99
CA THR A 166 -6.75 5.60 17.41
C THR A 166 -7.24 7.04 17.24
N ARG A 167 -8.42 7.25 16.68
CA ARG A 167 -9.01 8.59 16.51
C ARG A 167 -10.27 8.71 17.33
N ILE A 168 -10.63 9.92 17.72
CA ILE A 168 -11.90 10.23 18.40
C ILE A 168 -12.59 11.38 17.68
N MET A 169 -13.92 11.36 17.67
CA MET A 169 -14.75 12.43 17.13
C MET A 169 -15.99 12.58 18.01
N GLN A 170 -16.48 13.79 18.22
CA GLN A 170 -17.85 13.99 18.71
C GLN A 170 -18.80 14.16 17.52
N PRO A 171 -19.53 13.10 17.11
CA PRO A 171 -20.44 13.18 15.97
C PRO A 171 -21.65 14.07 16.26
N GLN A 172 -22.14 14.77 15.24
CA GLN A 172 -23.38 15.52 15.28
C GLN A 172 -24.15 15.33 13.98
N GLY A 173 -25.30 14.65 14.06
CA GLY A 173 -26.17 14.38 12.91
C GLY A 173 -25.64 13.27 11.99
N CYS A 174 -24.84 12.34 12.51
CA CYS A 174 -24.22 11.27 11.75
C CYS A 174 -25.02 9.95 11.77
N ASN A 175 -25.86 9.71 12.79
CA ASN A 175 -26.69 8.50 12.93
C ASN A 175 -25.83 7.22 13.05
N GLU A 176 -24.75 7.34 13.83
CA GLU A 176 -23.72 6.32 14.02
C GLU A 176 -24.23 5.05 14.70
N GLU A 177 -25.19 5.16 15.63
CA GLU A 177 -25.80 4.01 16.29
C GLU A 177 -26.66 3.22 15.30
N GLU A 178 -27.57 3.88 14.58
CA GLU A 178 -28.45 3.20 13.61
C GLU A 178 -27.69 2.55 12.44
N ILE A 179 -26.57 3.16 12.02
CA ILE A 179 -25.74 2.61 10.96
C ILE A 179 -24.95 1.38 11.45
N LEU A 180 -24.38 1.44 12.66
CA LEU A 180 -23.68 0.32 13.26
C LEU A 180 -24.61 -0.88 13.46
N ASP A 181 -25.81 -0.64 14.00
CA ASP A 181 -26.84 -1.67 14.18
C ASP A 181 -27.18 -2.37 12.86
N PHE A 182 -27.26 -1.62 11.77
CA PHE A 182 -27.52 -2.19 10.44
C PHE A 182 -26.37 -3.04 9.93
N ALA A 183 -25.12 -2.59 10.08
CA ALA A 183 -23.96 -3.36 9.66
C ALA A 183 -23.86 -4.68 10.45
N GLN A 184 -24.04 -4.62 11.76
CA GLN A 184 -24.11 -5.82 12.60
C GLN A 184 -25.28 -6.72 12.21
N TYR A 185 -26.48 -6.16 11.96
CA TYR A 185 -27.60 -6.95 11.46
C TYR A 185 -27.25 -7.68 10.16
N PHE A 186 -26.64 -6.98 9.19
CA PHE A 186 -26.23 -7.55 7.92
C PHE A 186 -25.25 -8.71 8.13
N HIS A 187 -24.19 -8.48 8.90
CA HIS A 187 -23.16 -9.46 9.24
C HIS A 187 -23.75 -10.73 9.88
N HIS A 188 -24.51 -10.58 10.98
CA HIS A 188 -25.11 -11.73 11.67
C HIS A 188 -26.12 -12.48 10.79
N THR A 189 -26.87 -11.75 9.95
CA THR A 189 -27.83 -12.35 9.03
C THR A 189 -27.13 -13.13 7.92
N ALA A 190 -25.99 -12.64 7.41
CA ALA A 190 -25.19 -13.31 6.39
C ALA A 190 -24.62 -14.65 6.88
N LEU A 191 -24.28 -14.75 8.17
CA LEU A 191 -23.82 -15.98 8.82
C LEU A 191 -24.96 -16.91 9.28
N SER A 192 -26.23 -16.48 9.15
CA SER A 192 -27.38 -17.25 9.64
C SER A 192 -27.87 -18.31 8.65
N GLU A 193 -28.82 -19.15 9.08
CA GLU A 193 -29.46 -20.14 8.18
C GLU A 193 -30.39 -19.50 7.14
N ASP A 194 -30.94 -18.31 7.43
CA ASP A 194 -31.86 -17.59 6.54
C ASP A 194 -31.41 -16.14 6.35
N ALA A 195 -30.74 -15.89 5.22
CA ALA A 195 -30.28 -14.58 4.81
C ALA A 195 -31.18 -13.92 3.75
N SER A 196 -32.40 -14.43 3.53
CA SER A 196 -33.24 -14.00 2.40
C SER A 196 -33.56 -12.50 2.40
N ASP A 197 -33.66 -11.89 3.58
CA ASP A 197 -33.89 -10.45 3.75
C ASP A 197 -32.75 -9.59 3.15
N LEU A 198 -31.52 -10.10 3.11
CA LEU A 198 -30.36 -9.36 2.58
C LEU A 198 -30.49 -9.06 1.08
N SER A 199 -31.31 -9.82 0.36
CA SER A 199 -31.61 -9.58 -1.06
C SER A 199 -32.17 -8.17 -1.35
N THR A 200 -32.73 -7.50 -0.34
CA THR A 200 -33.29 -6.15 -0.46
C THR A 200 -32.25 -5.03 -0.41
N TYR A 201 -31.02 -5.35 0.02
CA TYR A 201 -29.93 -4.37 0.22
C TYR A 201 -28.78 -4.51 -0.78
N ILE A 202 -28.68 -5.66 -1.46
CA ILE A 202 -27.61 -5.95 -2.43
C ILE A 202 -28.04 -5.63 -3.86
N GLU A 203 -27.06 -5.46 -4.75
CA GLU A 203 -27.26 -5.07 -6.14
C GLU A 203 -26.61 -6.10 -7.09
N PRO A 204 -27.08 -7.36 -7.11
CA PRO A 204 -26.38 -8.46 -7.77
C PRO A 204 -26.27 -8.22 -9.28
N LYS A 205 -25.07 -8.36 -9.83
CA LYS A 205 -24.79 -8.30 -11.27
C LYS A 205 -24.62 -9.73 -11.82
N PRO A 206 -25.27 -10.10 -12.94
CA PRO A 206 -25.13 -11.44 -13.53
C PRO A 206 -23.69 -11.84 -13.86
N SER A 207 -22.81 -10.87 -14.18
CA SER A 207 -21.39 -11.09 -14.45
C SER A 207 -20.57 -11.49 -13.23
N MET A 208 -21.07 -11.21 -12.01
CA MET A 208 -20.42 -11.53 -10.73
C MET A 208 -21.02 -12.79 -10.09
N ALA A 209 -21.95 -13.47 -10.76
CA ALA A 209 -22.58 -14.67 -10.24
C ALA A 209 -21.64 -15.88 -10.38
N ASN A 210 -20.83 -16.12 -9.36
CA ASN A 210 -19.93 -17.26 -9.27
C ASN A 210 -20.03 -17.92 -7.87
N GLN A 211 -19.08 -18.79 -7.55
CA GLN A 211 -18.97 -19.48 -6.27
C GLN A 211 -17.70 -19.06 -5.52
N ASP A 212 -17.19 -17.87 -5.81
CA ASP A 212 -16.05 -17.30 -5.12
C ASP A 212 -16.50 -16.68 -3.80
N LEU A 213 -15.87 -17.14 -2.72
CA LEU A 213 -16.09 -16.65 -1.36
C LEU A 213 -14.90 -15.82 -0.85
N SER A 214 -13.77 -15.81 -1.58
CA SER A 214 -12.57 -15.06 -1.19
C SER A 214 -12.76 -13.55 -1.33
N HIS A 215 -13.56 -13.11 -2.32
CA HIS A 215 -13.95 -11.72 -2.51
C HIS A 215 -15.44 -11.61 -2.88
N VAL A 216 -16.22 -10.92 -2.05
CA VAL A 216 -17.67 -10.79 -2.20
C VAL A 216 -18.08 -9.34 -2.03
N THR A 217 -18.71 -8.75 -3.04
CA THR A 217 -19.11 -7.34 -3.04
C THR A 217 -20.62 -7.17 -2.99
N ILE A 218 -21.10 -5.93 -2.90
CA ILE A 218 -22.52 -5.59 -3.05
C ILE A 218 -23.12 -6.10 -4.38
N ASN A 219 -22.28 -6.36 -5.39
CA ASN A 219 -22.69 -6.88 -6.68
C ASN A 219 -22.67 -8.41 -6.79
N SER A 220 -22.25 -9.12 -5.74
CA SER A 220 -22.31 -10.58 -5.67
C SER A 220 -23.73 -11.08 -5.45
N ASN A 221 -23.98 -12.36 -5.76
CA ASN A 221 -25.30 -12.96 -5.54
C ASN A 221 -25.54 -13.29 -4.06
N LEU A 222 -26.81 -13.52 -3.68
CA LEU A 222 -27.17 -13.82 -2.29
C LEU A 222 -26.47 -15.07 -1.74
N SER A 223 -26.20 -16.08 -2.57
CA SER A 223 -25.49 -17.29 -2.12
C SER A 223 -24.06 -16.97 -1.69
N GLN A 224 -23.35 -16.08 -2.39
CA GLN A 224 -22.01 -15.64 -1.98
C GLN A 224 -22.06 -14.82 -0.69
N ILE A 225 -23.01 -13.86 -0.60
CA ILE A 225 -23.23 -13.05 0.61
C ILE A 225 -23.44 -13.93 1.84
N SER A 226 -24.26 -14.97 1.71
CA SER A 226 -24.62 -15.92 2.78
C SER A 226 -23.73 -17.16 2.87
N TYR A 227 -22.49 -17.09 2.36
CA TYR A 227 -21.49 -18.15 2.40
C TYR A 227 -21.88 -19.48 1.71
N GLY A 228 -23.04 -19.55 1.07
CA GLY A 228 -23.49 -20.70 0.28
C GLY A 228 -23.45 -22.01 1.05
N THR A 229 -22.59 -22.93 0.61
CA THR A 229 -22.40 -24.26 1.23
C THR A 229 -21.37 -24.26 2.35
N PHE A 230 -20.60 -23.17 2.52
CA PHE A 230 -19.63 -23.01 3.59
C PHE A 230 -20.36 -22.69 4.90
N LYS A 231 -20.43 -23.68 5.80
CA LYS A 231 -21.15 -23.59 7.08
C LYS A 231 -20.18 -23.53 8.26
N ALA A 232 -19.41 -22.46 8.31
CA ALA A 232 -18.50 -22.16 9.41
C ALA A 232 -19.20 -21.47 10.58
N LYS A 233 -18.49 -21.36 11.71
CA LYS A 233 -18.90 -20.59 12.89
C LYS A 233 -17.86 -19.53 13.20
N GLN A 234 -18.31 -18.35 13.60
CA GLN A 234 -17.41 -17.34 14.11
C GLN A 234 -16.78 -17.78 15.43
N VAL A 235 -15.51 -17.47 15.60
CA VAL A 235 -14.74 -17.62 16.83
C VAL A 235 -14.23 -16.25 17.26
N GLY A 236 -14.31 -15.94 18.55
CA GLY A 236 -13.95 -14.63 19.07
C GLY A 236 -15.01 -13.55 18.85
N GLU A 237 -14.68 -12.34 19.26
CA GLU A 237 -15.52 -11.14 19.06
C GLU A 237 -15.20 -10.48 17.71
N THR A 238 -16.16 -9.77 17.15
CA THR A 238 -15.95 -8.98 15.92
C THR A 238 -15.22 -7.69 16.27
N ASN A 239 -14.08 -7.44 15.62
CA ASN A 239 -13.41 -6.15 15.70
C ASN A 239 -14.15 -5.13 14.82
N VAL A 240 -14.67 -4.07 15.41
CA VAL A 240 -15.40 -3.01 14.71
C VAL A 240 -14.51 -1.79 14.59
N ALA A 241 -14.36 -1.25 13.39
CA ALA A 241 -13.64 0.01 13.15
C ALA A 241 -14.49 0.95 12.30
N LEU A 242 -14.93 2.07 12.85
CA LEU A 242 -15.51 3.15 12.03
C LEU A 242 -14.36 3.88 11.33
N THR A 243 -14.31 3.88 10.01
CA THR A 243 -13.13 4.36 9.25
C THR A 243 -13.31 5.79 8.74
N ASP A 244 -14.55 6.20 8.49
CA ASP A 244 -14.94 7.58 8.16
C ASP A 244 -16.36 7.86 8.67
N ILE A 245 -16.55 9.01 9.33
CA ILE A 245 -17.84 9.43 9.89
C ILE A 245 -18.24 10.76 9.27
N SER A 246 -19.45 10.83 8.71
CA SER A 246 -20.01 12.08 8.18
C SER A 246 -21.53 12.14 8.36
N SER A 247 -22.09 13.33 8.18
CA SER A 247 -23.56 13.52 8.15
C SER A 247 -24.26 12.85 6.95
N SER A 248 -23.52 12.37 5.95
CA SER A 248 -24.07 11.86 4.68
C SER A 248 -23.89 10.35 4.48
N TYR A 249 -22.95 9.74 5.21
CA TYR A 249 -22.66 8.31 5.25
C TYR A 249 -21.67 8.03 6.40
N ILE A 250 -21.58 6.77 6.79
CA ILE A 250 -20.48 6.23 7.60
C ILE A 250 -19.89 5.05 6.85
N SER A 251 -18.55 4.95 6.88
CA SER A 251 -17.81 3.78 6.45
C SER A 251 -17.30 3.04 7.68
N LEU A 252 -17.37 1.71 7.68
CA LEU A 252 -16.84 0.89 8.76
C LEU A 252 -16.34 -0.46 8.26
N THR A 253 -15.47 -1.06 9.05
CA THR A 253 -14.85 -2.36 8.79
C THR A 253 -15.16 -3.30 9.95
N LEU A 254 -15.56 -4.54 9.65
CA LEU A 254 -15.72 -5.64 10.61
C LEU A 254 -14.65 -6.70 10.35
N GLY A 255 -13.76 -6.95 11.30
CA GLY A 255 -12.77 -8.03 11.26
C GLY A 255 -13.18 -9.19 12.15
N TYR A 256 -13.09 -10.43 11.67
CA TYR A 256 -13.48 -11.62 12.43
C TYR A 256 -12.86 -12.91 11.87
N THR A 257 -12.90 -13.99 12.68
CA THR A 257 -12.37 -15.30 12.30
C THR A 257 -13.49 -16.33 12.20
N LEU A 258 -13.50 -17.11 11.13
CA LEU A 258 -14.41 -18.24 10.95
C LEU A 258 -13.67 -19.56 11.16
N ASN A 259 -14.36 -20.53 11.76
CA ASN A 259 -13.91 -21.90 11.95
C ASN A 259 -14.86 -22.87 11.23
N LEU A 260 -14.30 -23.69 10.33
CA LEU A 260 -15.00 -24.76 9.64
C LEU A 260 -14.56 -26.11 10.19
N ASP A 261 -15.52 -26.95 10.58
CA ASP A 261 -15.28 -28.38 10.81
C ASP A 261 -15.45 -29.14 9.49
N ASN A 262 -14.33 -29.43 8.85
CA ASN A 262 -14.28 -30.18 7.60
C ASN A 262 -13.92 -31.65 7.89
N ASN A 263 -14.94 -32.49 8.08
CA ASN A 263 -14.79 -33.93 8.36
C ASN A 263 -13.89 -34.24 9.57
N GLY A 264 -14.02 -33.47 10.66
CA GLY A 264 -13.24 -33.63 11.89
C GLY A 264 -11.91 -32.87 11.89
N LYS A 265 -11.58 -32.15 10.82
CA LYS A 265 -10.46 -31.21 10.76
C LYS A 265 -10.97 -29.80 10.95
N GLN A 266 -10.34 -29.06 11.86
CA GLN A 266 -10.64 -27.66 12.10
C GLN A 266 -9.82 -26.81 11.13
N GLU A 267 -10.48 -25.95 10.38
CA GLU A 267 -9.87 -25.00 9.46
C GLU A 267 -10.31 -23.58 9.85
N TYR A 268 -9.40 -22.61 9.74
CA TYR A 268 -9.63 -21.24 10.17
C TYR A 268 -9.48 -20.27 9.01
N TYR A 269 -10.26 -19.20 9.03
CA TYR A 269 -10.34 -18.21 7.96
C TYR A 269 -10.40 -16.81 8.57
N THR A 270 -9.55 -15.90 8.10
CA THR A 270 -9.63 -14.48 8.45
C THR A 270 -10.60 -13.80 7.48
N CYS A 271 -11.50 -12.98 8.02
CA CYS A 271 -12.52 -12.28 7.25
C CYS A 271 -12.50 -10.79 7.58
N THR A 272 -12.71 -9.96 6.56
CA THR A 272 -12.96 -8.52 6.70
C THR A 272 -14.19 -8.15 5.91
N GLU A 273 -15.10 -7.37 6.48
CA GLU A 273 -16.25 -6.76 5.78
C GLU A 273 -16.20 -5.24 5.88
N ASP A 274 -16.02 -4.59 4.74
CA ASP A 274 -16.08 -3.14 4.59
C ASP A 274 -17.48 -2.71 4.15
N TYR A 275 -18.07 -1.79 4.91
CA TYR A 275 -19.38 -1.22 4.65
C TYR A 275 -19.26 0.26 4.36
N ARG A 276 -20.13 0.74 3.48
CA ARG A 276 -20.47 2.15 3.38
C ARG A 276 -21.98 2.32 3.40
N ILE A 277 -22.49 2.99 4.42
CA ILE A 277 -23.93 3.05 4.68
C ILE A 277 -24.38 4.51 4.81
N ARG A 278 -25.52 4.82 4.20
CA ARG A 278 -26.19 6.12 4.34
C ARG A 278 -27.51 5.97 5.07
N TYR A 279 -27.68 6.79 6.09
CA TYR A 279 -28.95 6.97 6.77
C TYR A 279 -29.78 8.10 6.13
N THR A 280 -31.09 7.87 6.03
CA THR A 280 -32.09 8.91 5.76
C THR A 280 -33.29 8.69 6.67
N ALA A 281 -34.13 9.72 6.86
CA ALA A 281 -35.33 9.59 7.67
C ALA A 281 -36.32 8.51 7.18
N ASP A 282 -36.23 8.11 5.89
CA ASP A 282 -37.11 7.11 5.29
C ASP A 282 -36.51 5.69 5.34
N ARG A 283 -35.19 5.54 5.14
CA ARG A 283 -34.50 4.24 5.10
C ARG A 283 -32.97 4.35 5.20
N LEU A 284 -32.34 3.20 5.48
CA LEU A 284 -30.91 2.96 5.32
C LEU A 284 -30.59 2.48 3.89
N TYR A 285 -29.43 2.89 3.37
CA TYR A 285 -28.90 2.47 2.07
C TYR A 285 -27.50 1.89 2.26
N LEU A 286 -27.31 0.64 1.84
CA LEU A 286 -25.98 0.05 1.66
C LEU A 286 -25.42 0.57 0.33
N LEU A 287 -24.44 1.47 0.39
CA LEU A 287 -23.85 2.10 -0.79
C LEU A 287 -22.68 1.28 -1.34
N ALA A 288 -21.93 0.63 -0.45
CA ALA A 288 -20.87 -0.30 -0.80
C ALA A 288 -20.79 -1.40 0.27
N TYR A 289 -20.41 -2.59 -0.18
CA TYR A 289 -20.08 -3.75 0.64
C TYR A 289 -18.96 -4.48 -0.07
N ASP A 290 -17.91 -4.82 0.66
CA ASP A 290 -16.76 -5.60 0.19
C ASP A 290 -16.33 -6.54 1.32
N ARG A 291 -16.29 -7.85 1.05
CA ARG A 291 -15.83 -8.85 2.00
C ARG A 291 -14.66 -9.62 1.40
N THR A 292 -13.57 -9.71 2.16
CA THR A 292 -12.46 -10.63 1.88
C THR A 292 -12.46 -11.80 2.86
N MET A 293 -12.08 -12.98 2.38
CA MET A 293 -11.92 -14.19 3.21
C MET A 293 -10.71 -15.01 2.74
N GLU A 294 -9.78 -15.29 3.66
CA GLU A 294 -8.58 -16.09 3.37
C GLU A 294 -8.42 -17.23 4.37
N GLN A 295 -8.08 -18.42 3.88
CA GLN A 295 -7.80 -19.57 4.72
C GLN A 295 -6.42 -19.44 5.39
N ILE A 296 -6.35 -19.65 6.71
CA ILE A 296 -5.09 -19.87 7.44
C ILE A 296 -4.63 -21.31 7.16
N LEU A 297 -3.46 -21.47 6.54
CA LEU A 297 -2.95 -22.79 6.18
C LEU A 297 -2.18 -23.45 7.32
N ASP A 298 -2.49 -24.72 7.53
CA ASP A 298 -1.76 -25.63 8.40
C ASP A 298 -1.39 -26.93 7.65
N LYS A 299 -0.78 -27.88 8.37
CA LYS A 299 -0.43 -29.21 7.84
C LYS A 299 -1.61 -30.02 7.29
N ASN A 300 -2.84 -29.68 7.63
CA ASN A 300 -4.05 -30.40 7.23
C ASN A 300 -4.82 -29.69 6.11
N SER A 301 -4.49 -28.42 5.86
CA SER A 301 -5.16 -27.51 4.94
C SER A 301 -4.70 -27.66 3.50
N ILE A 302 -3.40 -27.87 3.28
CA ILE A 302 -2.83 -28.04 1.94
C ILE A 302 -3.08 -29.48 1.47
N SER A 303 -3.93 -29.64 0.45
CA SER A 303 -4.18 -30.93 -0.19
C SER A 303 -3.44 -31.00 -1.52
N ILE A 304 -2.81 -32.15 -1.78
CA ILE A 304 -2.04 -32.37 -3.01
C ILE A 304 -2.53 -33.66 -3.63
N GLU A 305 -3.01 -33.56 -4.86
CA GLU A 305 -3.48 -34.67 -5.67
C GLU A 305 -2.82 -34.62 -7.05
N ASN A 306 -2.11 -35.69 -7.42
CA ASN A 306 -1.26 -35.73 -8.62
C ASN A 306 -0.22 -34.59 -8.63
N ASN A 307 -0.39 -33.60 -9.51
CA ASN A 307 0.44 -32.41 -9.66
C ASN A 307 -0.30 -31.12 -9.23
N LEU A 308 -1.46 -31.23 -8.59
CA LEU A 308 -2.28 -30.11 -8.17
C LEU A 308 -2.08 -29.86 -6.68
N VAL A 309 -1.73 -28.63 -6.31
CA VAL A 309 -1.59 -28.18 -4.92
C VAL A 309 -2.73 -27.23 -4.63
N ASN A 310 -3.72 -27.69 -3.87
CA ASN A 310 -4.87 -26.89 -3.46
C ASN A 310 -4.52 -26.16 -2.16
N ILE A 311 -4.62 -24.83 -2.21
CA ILE A 311 -4.27 -23.91 -1.12
C ILE A 311 -5.53 -23.26 -0.51
N GLY A 312 -6.71 -23.80 -0.81
CA GLY A 312 -7.96 -23.41 -0.18
C GLY A 312 -8.56 -22.12 -0.73
N ILE A 313 -9.25 -21.37 0.14
CA ILE A 313 -9.92 -20.12 -0.23
C ILE A 313 -8.94 -18.96 -0.04
N THR A 314 -8.63 -18.27 -1.13
CA THR A 314 -7.79 -17.06 -1.19
C THR A 314 -8.05 -16.37 -2.53
N ASP A 315 -7.63 -15.10 -2.68
CA ASP A 315 -7.65 -14.42 -3.98
C ASP A 315 -6.79 -15.19 -5.00
N THR A 316 -7.17 -15.13 -6.28
CA THR A 316 -6.42 -15.75 -7.37
C THR A 316 -5.09 -15.06 -7.68
N ASP A 317 -4.92 -13.80 -7.28
CA ASP A 317 -3.68 -13.04 -7.38
C ASP A 317 -2.71 -13.38 -6.23
N VAL A 318 -2.31 -14.66 -6.18
CA VAL A 318 -1.38 -15.16 -5.17
C VAL A 318 0.04 -14.75 -5.52
N GLN A 319 0.77 -14.17 -4.57
CA GLN A 319 2.21 -13.98 -4.73
C GLN A 319 2.93 -15.32 -4.65
N TYR A 320 3.59 -15.71 -5.74
CA TYR A 320 4.40 -16.93 -5.80
C TYR A 320 5.60 -16.78 -6.72
N LEU A 321 6.64 -17.58 -6.48
CA LEU A 321 7.71 -17.87 -7.43
C LEU A 321 7.93 -19.38 -7.52
N SER A 322 8.29 -19.86 -8.71
CA SER A 322 8.66 -21.25 -8.96
C SER A 322 10.07 -21.34 -9.51
N ASN A 323 10.67 -22.53 -9.39
CA ASN A 323 11.87 -22.82 -10.18
C ASN A 323 11.51 -22.97 -11.67
N GLU A 324 12.52 -23.01 -12.56
CA GLU A 324 12.31 -23.04 -14.01
C GLU A 324 11.55 -24.30 -14.47
N THR A 325 11.74 -25.43 -13.78
CA THR A 325 11.09 -26.70 -14.14
C THR A 325 9.67 -26.85 -13.58
N GLY A 326 9.22 -25.94 -12.72
CA GLY A 326 7.91 -26.00 -12.07
C GLY A 326 7.74 -27.18 -11.12
N THR A 327 8.84 -27.70 -10.56
CA THR A 327 8.83 -28.78 -9.55
C THR A 327 8.90 -28.25 -8.12
N ILE A 328 9.25 -26.98 -7.96
CA ILE A 328 9.26 -26.26 -6.68
C ILE A 328 8.45 -24.97 -6.85
N VAL A 329 7.59 -24.67 -5.88
CA VAL A 329 6.86 -23.40 -5.80
C VAL A 329 6.87 -22.88 -4.37
N SER A 330 7.12 -21.59 -4.22
CA SER A 330 6.95 -20.85 -2.97
C SER A 330 5.85 -19.83 -3.15
N PHE A 331 4.96 -19.72 -2.17
CA PHE A 331 3.78 -18.87 -2.25
C PHE A 331 3.42 -18.28 -0.88
N VAL A 332 2.88 -17.07 -0.92
CA VAL A 332 2.40 -16.34 0.26
C VAL A 332 0.88 -16.48 0.35
N GLN A 333 0.38 -16.76 1.56
CA GLN A 333 -1.05 -16.75 1.85
C GLN A 333 -1.27 -16.28 3.29
N ASN A 334 -2.18 -15.32 3.48
CA ASN A 334 -2.56 -14.80 4.80
C ASN A 334 -1.34 -14.43 5.68
N GLY A 335 -0.40 -13.66 5.09
CA GLY A 335 0.81 -13.20 5.76
C GLY A 335 1.82 -14.29 6.14
N SER A 336 1.72 -15.49 5.55
CA SER A 336 2.60 -16.64 5.79
C SER A 336 3.21 -17.17 4.49
N LEU A 337 4.46 -17.63 4.54
CA LEU A 337 5.21 -18.14 3.38
C LEU A 337 5.33 -19.66 3.45
N TYR A 338 4.94 -20.32 2.36
CA TYR A 338 5.02 -21.76 2.21
C TYR A 338 5.84 -22.12 0.96
N GLN A 339 6.46 -23.30 0.99
CA GLN A 339 7.08 -23.90 -0.19
C GLN A 339 6.61 -25.35 -0.35
N TYR A 340 6.26 -25.73 -1.57
CA TYR A 340 6.07 -27.12 -1.95
C TYR A 340 7.19 -27.57 -2.90
N ASN A 341 7.88 -28.63 -2.52
CA ASN A 341 8.85 -29.33 -3.36
C ASN A 341 8.27 -30.69 -3.77
N GLN A 342 7.95 -30.82 -5.06
CA GLN A 342 7.35 -32.02 -5.63
C GLN A 342 8.30 -33.21 -5.64
N THR A 343 9.60 -32.97 -5.84
CA THR A 343 10.65 -34.00 -5.86
C THR A 343 10.82 -34.65 -4.49
N ASP A 344 10.88 -33.83 -3.44
CA ASP A 344 11.03 -34.28 -2.05
C ASP A 344 9.69 -34.64 -1.39
N ARG A 345 8.57 -34.29 -2.05
CA ARG A 345 7.18 -34.51 -1.58
C ARG A 345 6.98 -33.88 -0.21
N GLN A 346 7.37 -32.62 -0.10
CA GLN A 346 7.46 -31.90 1.15
C GLN A 346 6.85 -30.51 1.01
N VAL A 347 5.94 -30.19 1.92
CA VAL A 347 5.48 -28.84 2.18
C VAL A 347 6.25 -28.29 3.37
N LYS A 348 6.74 -27.07 3.26
CA LYS A 348 7.45 -26.37 4.31
C LYS A 348 6.72 -25.06 4.61
N GLN A 349 6.43 -24.81 5.88
CA GLN A 349 6.10 -23.47 6.36
C GLN A 349 7.42 -22.75 6.62
N ILE A 350 7.79 -21.83 5.73
CA ILE A 350 9.05 -21.08 5.80
C ILE A 350 8.93 -19.98 6.85
N PHE A 351 7.83 -19.23 6.79
CA PHE A 351 7.56 -18.14 7.72
C PHE A 351 6.07 -18.08 8.06
N SER A 352 5.75 -17.80 9.32
CA SER A 352 4.39 -17.41 9.74
C SER A 352 4.45 -16.84 11.16
N PHE A 353 3.74 -15.75 11.41
CA PHE A 353 3.45 -15.31 12.77
C PHE A 353 2.33 -16.13 13.44
N VAL A 354 1.55 -16.89 12.67
CA VAL A 354 0.40 -17.63 13.18
C VAL A 354 0.85 -18.91 13.87
N ASP A 355 0.86 -18.88 15.19
CA ASP A 355 1.07 -20.04 16.06
C ASP A 355 -0.25 -20.61 16.61
N ASP A 356 -1.21 -19.74 16.95
CA ASP A 356 -2.59 -20.04 17.31
C ASP A 356 -3.54 -19.21 16.42
N PRO A 357 -4.35 -19.84 15.55
CA PRO A 357 -5.29 -19.14 14.68
C PRO A 357 -6.48 -18.50 15.42
N THR A 358 -6.58 -18.69 16.74
CA THR A 358 -7.59 -18.07 17.60
C THR A 358 -7.04 -16.92 18.45
N ASP A 359 -5.72 -16.71 18.45
CA ASP A 359 -5.09 -15.53 19.03
C ASP A 359 -5.02 -14.42 17.99
N ASN A 360 -5.81 -13.37 18.22
CA ASN A 360 -5.88 -12.21 17.33
C ASN A 360 -4.56 -11.44 17.19
N ARG A 361 -3.63 -11.59 18.15
CA ARG A 361 -2.29 -11.02 18.05
C ARG A 361 -1.44 -11.75 17.00
N SER A 362 -1.65 -13.04 16.84
CA SER A 362 -0.91 -13.87 15.88
C SER A 362 -1.46 -13.70 14.46
N THR A 363 -2.77 -13.48 14.33
CA THR A 363 -3.47 -13.26 13.05
C THR A 363 -3.68 -11.80 12.69
N TYR A 364 -2.99 -10.86 13.36
CA TYR A 364 -3.09 -9.44 13.04
C TYR A 364 -2.53 -9.21 11.64
N ASP A 365 -3.34 -8.65 10.75
CA ASP A 365 -3.15 -8.62 9.29
C ASP A 365 -2.39 -7.39 8.80
N GLN A 366 -1.55 -6.81 9.66
CA GLN A 366 -0.80 -5.58 9.38
C GLN A 366 0.64 -5.85 8.96
N HIS A 367 0.87 -6.95 8.24
CA HIS A 367 2.14 -7.27 7.60
C HIS A 367 1.90 -8.02 6.29
N GLN A 368 2.94 -8.06 5.47
CA GLN A 368 2.99 -8.83 4.23
C GLN A 368 4.34 -9.52 4.10
N VAL A 369 4.39 -10.51 3.21
CA VAL A 369 5.61 -11.18 2.80
C VAL A 369 5.82 -10.90 1.33
N LEU A 370 7.05 -10.60 0.93
CA LEU A 370 7.46 -10.48 -0.46
C LEU A 370 8.61 -11.45 -0.75
N ILE A 371 8.38 -12.39 -1.66
CA ILE A 371 9.42 -13.29 -2.18
C ILE A 371 10.27 -12.51 -3.19
N LEU A 372 11.56 -12.35 -2.92
CA LEU A 372 12.46 -11.57 -3.77
C LEU A 372 12.99 -12.40 -4.93
N ASN A 373 13.40 -13.63 -4.66
CA ASN A 373 13.94 -14.57 -5.64
C ASN A 373 13.64 -16.02 -5.26
N ILE A 374 13.98 -16.97 -6.13
CA ILE A 374 14.03 -18.40 -5.82
C ILE A 374 15.02 -19.08 -6.76
N ASP A 375 15.87 -19.96 -6.22
CA ASP A 375 16.77 -20.78 -7.04
C ASP A 375 16.20 -22.17 -7.36
N GLU A 376 16.94 -22.96 -8.15
CA GLU A 376 16.53 -24.31 -8.55
C GLU A 376 16.43 -25.32 -7.38
N SER A 377 17.04 -25.04 -6.23
CA SER A 377 16.92 -25.84 -5.01
C SER A 377 15.73 -25.41 -4.15
N GLY A 378 15.16 -24.23 -4.43
CA GLY A 378 14.17 -23.56 -3.61
C GLY A 378 14.74 -22.72 -2.47
N THR A 379 16.05 -22.45 -2.48
CA THR A 379 16.67 -21.43 -1.63
C THR A 379 16.18 -20.06 -2.11
N MET A 380 15.90 -19.15 -1.18
CA MET A 380 15.30 -17.86 -1.51
C MET A 380 15.65 -16.78 -0.50
N ASP A 381 15.61 -15.54 -0.96
CA ASP A 381 15.51 -14.35 -0.13
C ASP A 381 14.08 -13.81 -0.14
N TYR A 382 13.62 -13.38 1.03
CA TYR A 382 12.28 -12.82 1.19
C TYR A 382 12.27 -11.75 2.28
N VAL A 383 11.30 -10.84 2.21
CA VAL A 383 11.10 -9.83 3.23
C VAL A 383 9.75 -10.02 3.91
N VAL A 384 9.72 -9.80 5.22
CA VAL A 384 8.51 -9.59 6.00
C VAL A 384 8.45 -8.11 6.32
N TYR A 385 7.40 -7.41 5.90
CA TYR A 385 7.29 -5.97 6.11
C TYR A 385 5.93 -5.56 6.69
N GLY A 386 5.92 -4.49 7.47
CA GLY A 386 4.79 -4.07 8.28
C GLY A 386 5.06 -4.25 9.77
N TYR A 387 3.97 -4.43 10.53
CA TYR A 387 4.00 -4.65 11.97
C TYR A 387 4.41 -6.09 12.29
N MET A 388 5.43 -6.25 13.14
CA MET A 388 5.88 -7.58 13.56
C MET A 388 5.03 -8.09 14.73
N ASN A 389 4.26 -9.15 14.50
CA ASN A 389 3.32 -9.70 15.49
C ASN A 389 4.01 -10.41 16.67
N SER A 390 5.22 -10.93 16.49
CA SER A 390 5.96 -11.65 17.52
C SER A 390 7.47 -11.66 17.25
N GLY A 391 8.23 -12.24 18.17
CA GLY A 391 9.69 -12.37 18.06
C GLY A 391 10.44 -11.13 18.58
N PRO A 392 11.74 -11.00 18.27
CA PRO A 392 12.58 -9.92 18.80
C PRO A 392 12.10 -8.52 18.45
N HIS A 393 11.38 -8.38 17.32
CA HIS A 393 10.87 -7.11 16.82
C HIS A 393 9.38 -6.89 17.12
N GLU A 394 8.77 -7.71 17.99
CA GLU A 394 7.34 -7.60 18.31
C GLU A 394 6.94 -6.14 18.64
N GLY A 395 5.92 -5.62 17.96
CA GLY A 395 5.46 -4.24 18.15
C GLY A 395 6.30 -3.17 17.44
N LEU A 396 7.25 -3.56 16.59
CA LEU A 396 7.93 -2.65 15.66
C LEU A 396 7.30 -2.77 14.26
N CYS A 397 7.22 -1.65 13.55
CA CYS A 397 6.91 -1.62 12.12
C CYS A 397 8.22 -1.48 11.34
N GLY A 398 8.35 -2.15 10.20
CA GLY A 398 9.57 -2.07 9.40
C GLY A 398 9.65 -3.11 8.29
N ILE A 399 10.86 -3.36 7.80
CA ILE A 399 11.18 -4.35 6.77
C ILE A 399 12.23 -5.29 7.34
N ASN A 400 11.93 -6.58 7.39
CA ASN A 400 12.83 -7.63 7.87
C ASN A 400 13.23 -8.53 6.70
N LEU A 401 14.53 -8.55 6.37
CA LEU A 401 15.09 -9.36 5.30
C LEU A 401 15.57 -10.70 5.85
N TYR A 402 15.18 -11.77 5.16
CA TYR A 402 15.53 -13.14 5.49
C TYR A 402 16.16 -13.85 4.29
N HIS A 403 17.19 -14.65 4.59
CA HIS A 403 17.71 -15.68 3.69
C HIS A 403 17.20 -17.05 4.14
N TYR A 404 16.64 -17.84 3.24
CA TYR A 404 16.22 -19.21 3.53
C TYR A 404 17.01 -20.22 2.69
N ASP A 405 17.69 -21.13 3.39
CA ASP A 405 18.47 -22.24 2.82
C ASP A 405 17.60 -23.51 2.77
N ALA A 406 17.28 -23.97 1.56
CA ALA A 406 16.40 -25.11 1.36
C ALA A 406 17.01 -26.47 1.76
N ILE A 407 18.34 -26.56 1.81
CA ILE A 407 19.09 -27.79 2.14
C ILE A 407 19.08 -28.01 3.64
N THR A 408 19.37 -26.96 4.41
CA THR A 408 19.39 -27.00 5.87
C THR A 408 18.01 -26.79 6.49
N ASN A 409 17.06 -26.24 5.72
CA ASN A 409 15.71 -25.88 6.17
C ASN A 409 15.75 -24.85 7.31
N ILE A 410 16.58 -23.83 7.13
CA ILE A 410 16.78 -22.74 8.09
C ILE A 410 16.50 -21.42 7.37
N SER A 411 15.71 -20.56 8.01
CA SER A 411 15.59 -19.17 7.61
C SER A 411 16.36 -18.28 8.60
N THR A 412 17.25 -17.46 8.07
CA THR A 412 18.16 -16.59 8.82
C THR A 412 17.77 -15.16 8.57
N GLU A 413 17.46 -14.42 9.64
CA GLU A 413 17.31 -12.98 9.60
C GLU A 413 18.66 -12.34 9.23
N GLN A 414 18.66 -11.46 8.23
CA GLN A 414 19.85 -10.74 7.80
C GLN A 414 19.87 -9.31 8.34
N VAL A 415 18.75 -8.57 8.24
CA VAL A 415 18.64 -7.18 8.69
C VAL A 415 17.20 -6.75 8.95
N PHE A 416 16.99 -5.92 9.97
CA PHE A 416 15.71 -5.25 10.24
C PHE A 416 15.82 -3.72 10.07
N ILE A 417 14.97 -3.16 9.22
CA ILE A 417 14.89 -1.72 8.93
C ILE A 417 13.62 -1.16 9.58
N PRO A 418 13.70 -0.56 10.79
CA PRO A 418 12.54 0.04 11.45
C PRO A 418 11.96 1.22 10.68
N SER A 419 10.64 1.36 10.76
CA SER A 419 9.86 2.48 10.22
C SER A 419 8.92 3.03 11.28
N THR A 420 8.69 4.34 11.23
CA THR A 420 7.67 5.02 12.05
C THR A 420 6.34 5.18 11.31
N SER A 421 6.22 4.70 10.08
CA SER A 421 4.97 4.67 9.32
C SER A 421 4.13 3.45 9.71
N SER A 422 2.81 3.58 9.66
CA SER A 422 1.89 2.44 9.79
C SER A 422 2.08 1.45 8.63
N PHE A 423 1.64 0.19 8.81
CA PHE A 423 1.70 -0.82 7.76
C PHE A 423 1.03 -0.34 6.47
N GLN A 424 -0.13 0.32 6.57
CA GLN A 424 -0.88 0.79 5.42
C GLN A 424 -0.07 1.77 4.57
N ILE A 425 0.62 2.71 5.23
CA ILE A 425 1.48 3.69 4.57
C ILE A 425 2.72 3.01 4.02
N LEU A 426 3.37 2.15 4.81
CA LEU A 426 4.54 1.41 4.38
C LEU A 426 4.24 0.55 3.15
N ASN A 427 3.10 -0.16 3.14
CA ASN A 427 2.65 -1.02 2.06
C ASN A 427 2.31 -0.23 0.80
N ALA A 428 1.66 0.93 0.93
CA ALA A 428 1.32 1.78 -0.22
C ALA A 428 2.54 2.49 -0.83
N ASN A 429 3.54 2.83 0.00
CA ASN A 429 4.82 3.39 -0.43
C ASN A 429 5.90 2.32 -0.67
N PHE A 430 5.55 1.03 -0.55
CA PHE A 430 6.53 -0.03 -0.64
C PHE A 430 7.04 -0.10 -2.07
N SER A 431 8.32 0.23 -2.27
CA SER A 431 8.95 0.09 -3.57
C SER A 431 9.35 -1.35 -3.78
N ASP A 432 9.05 -1.88 -4.97
CA ASP A 432 9.52 -3.21 -5.37
C ASP A 432 11.03 -3.28 -5.54
N LEU A 433 11.76 -2.15 -5.58
CA LEU A 433 13.21 -2.14 -5.73
C LEU A 433 13.91 -2.59 -4.44
N LEU A 434 14.03 -3.92 -4.32
CA LEU A 434 14.78 -4.64 -3.31
C LEU A 434 15.70 -5.62 -4.03
N TYR A 435 17.00 -5.47 -3.84
CA TYR A 435 17.97 -6.32 -4.52
C TYR A 435 19.14 -6.66 -3.61
N GLU A 436 19.39 -7.95 -3.42
CA GLU A 436 20.58 -8.46 -2.75
C GLU A 436 21.53 -9.05 -3.79
N THR A 437 22.80 -8.63 -3.71
CA THR A 437 23.87 -9.12 -4.58
C THR A 437 24.49 -10.40 -4.05
N ALA A 438 25.21 -11.12 -4.90
CA ALA A 438 25.95 -12.32 -4.48
C ALA A 438 27.05 -12.05 -3.41
N ASP A 439 27.45 -10.79 -3.21
CA ASP A 439 28.46 -10.36 -2.23
C ASP A 439 27.82 -9.84 -0.90
N ASN A 440 26.54 -10.13 -0.66
CA ASN A 440 25.74 -9.68 0.48
C ASN A 440 25.64 -8.15 0.59
N GLU A 441 25.54 -7.47 -0.55
CA GLU A 441 25.16 -6.05 -0.60
C GLU A 441 23.67 -5.95 -0.91
N PHE A 442 22.93 -5.20 -0.10
CA PHE A 442 21.49 -5.05 -0.21
C PHE A 442 21.12 -3.62 -0.57
N TYR A 443 20.24 -3.48 -1.55
CA TYR A 443 19.75 -2.22 -2.07
C TYR A 443 18.24 -2.14 -1.86
N ILE A 444 17.76 -0.98 -1.39
CA ILE A 444 16.33 -0.73 -1.19
C ILE A 444 15.98 0.71 -1.55
N MET A 445 14.87 0.90 -2.28
CA MET A 445 14.27 2.22 -2.46
C MET A 445 13.26 2.49 -1.33
N VAL A 446 13.50 3.55 -0.56
CA VAL A 446 12.56 4.02 0.47
C VAL A 446 12.28 5.48 0.22
N ASN A 447 11.03 5.82 -0.14
CA ASN A 447 10.55 7.19 -0.33
C ASN A 447 11.48 8.04 -1.22
N GLY A 448 11.80 7.53 -2.42
CA GLY A 448 12.67 8.24 -3.37
C GLY A 448 14.16 8.26 -3.00
N THR A 449 14.57 7.50 -1.98
CA THR A 449 15.97 7.34 -1.58
C THR A 449 16.43 5.92 -1.81
N LEU A 450 17.42 5.74 -2.70
CA LEU A 450 18.10 4.46 -2.90
C LEU A 450 19.15 4.28 -1.81
N LEU A 451 18.96 3.27 -0.98
CA LEU A 451 19.85 2.94 0.12
C LEU A 451 20.67 1.70 -0.25
N TYR A 452 21.92 1.75 0.15
CA TYR A 452 22.85 0.64 0.12
C TYR A 452 23.14 0.18 1.54
N MET A 453 23.21 -1.12 1.73
CA MET A 453 23.63 -1.79 2.97
C MET A 453 24.62 -2.90 2.64
N ASN A 454 25.75 -2.94 3.33
CA ASN A 454 26.60 -4.12 3.32
C ASN A 454 26.16 -5.03 4.48
N LEU A 455 25.63 -6.21 4.20
CA LEU A 455 25.09 -7.09 5.24
C LEU A 455 26.19 -7.80 6.05
N ASN A 456 27.46 -7.76 5.61
CA ASN A 456 28.56 -8.37 6.36
C ASN A 456 29.07 -7.47 7.50
N ASP A 457 29.03 -6.14 7.31
CA ASP A 457 29.52 -5.17 8.30
C ASP A 457 28.48 -4.12 8.72
N LEU A 458 27.27 -4.21 8.18
CA LEU A 458 26.10 -3.36 8.43
C LEU A 458 26.32 -1.88 8.11
N THR A 459 27.30 -1.57 7.24
CA THR A 459 27.51 -0.19 6.79
C THR A 459 26.46 0.25 5.79
N THR A 460 25.96 1.48 5.94
CA THR A 460 24.91 2.04 5.09
C THR A 460 25.36 3.28 4.35
N LYS A 461 24.76 3.50 3.17
CA LYS A 461 24.97 4.69 2.34
C LYS A 461 23.68 5.03 1.60
N GLU A 462 23.35 6.32 1.56
CA GLU A 462 22.41 6.86 0.58
C GLU A 462 23.14 6.98 -0.76
N LEU A 463 22.63 6.32 -1.80
CA LEU A 463 23.21 6.38 -3.15
C LEU A 463 22.52 7.42 -4.02
N LEU A 464 21.20 7.53 -3.90
CA LEU A 464 20.35 8.51 -4.59
C LEU A 464 19.30 9.00 -3.60
N THR A 465 18.91 10.26 -3.69
CA THR A 465 17.94 10.89 -2.76
C THR A 465 17.00 11.81 -3.53
N GLY A 466 15.75 11.90 -3.10
CA GLY A 466 14.78 12.87 -3.64
C GLY A 466 14.32 12.54 -5.05
N LEU A 467 14.22 11.25 -5.38
CA LEU A 467 13.60 10.79 -6.62
C LEU A 467 12.08 10.70 -6.43
N ASP A 468 11.32 11.45 -7.22
CA ASP A 468 9.88 11.26 -7.35
C ASP A 468 9.57 10.02 -8.22
N ASP A 469 8.36 9.47 -8.13
CA ASP A 469 7.97 8.22 -8.82
C ASP A 469 8.10 8.30 -10.35
N ARG A 470 8.05 9.51 -10.91
CA ARG A 470 8.22 9.77 -12.36
C ARG A 470 9.68 9.88 -12.80
N GLN A 471 10.62 9.94 -11.86
CA GLN A 471 12.05 10.11 -12.15
C GLN A 471 12.77 8.79 -12.36
N TYR A 472 12.23 7.67 -11.91
CA TYR A 472 12.92 6.39 -11.96
C TYR A 472 12.02 5.22 -12.36
N ALA A 473 12.64 4.12 -12.78
CA ALA A 473 12.00 2.84 -13.01
C ALA A 473 12.96 1.71 -12.61
N SER A 474 12.42 0.61 -12.09
CA SER A 474 13.15 -0.61 -11.71
C SER A 474 12.84 -1.75 -12.67
N SER A 475 13.81 -2.61 -12.97
CA SER A 475 13.57 -3.85 -13.72
C SER A 475 12.73 -4.86 -12.94
N GLY A 476 12.18 -5.87 -13.64
CA GLY A 476 11.36 -6.94 -13.06
C GLY A 476 12.14 -7.81 -12.06
N SER A 477 13.42 -8.09 -12.32
CA SER A 477 14.32 -8.71 -11.31
C SER A 477 14.80 -7.75 -10.23
N ARG A 478 14.51 -6.45 -10.36
CA ARG A 478 14.93 -5.35 -9.46
C ARG A 478 16.43 -5.08 -9.46
N ARG A 479 17.16 -5.74 -10.36
CA ARG A 479 18.60 -5.60 -10.52
C ARG A 479 19.01 -4.27 -11.14
N TYR A 480 18.22 -3.75 -12.07
CA TYR A 480 18.56 -2.51 -12.78
C TYR A 480 17.65 -1.38 -12.37
N LEU A 481 18.26 -0.21 -12.16
CA LEU A 481 17.56 1.05 -11.91
C LEU A 481 17.89 2.02 -13.03
N ALA A 482 16.87 2.64 -13.62
CA ALA A 482 17.01 3.75 -14.54
C ALA A 482 16.42 5.02 -13.92
N TRP A 483 17.13 6.15 -13.96
CA TRP A 483 16.62 7.40 -13.38
C TRP A 483 17.07 8.67 -14.13
N MET A 484 16.43 9.79 -13.79
CA MET A 484 16.75 11.14 -14.26
C MET A 484 17.08 12.07 -13.09
N GLU A 485 17.92 13.08 -13.33
CA GLU A 485 18.16 14.15 -12.35
C GLU A 485 17.00 15.16 -12.28
N ASP A 486 16.34 15.42 -13.41
CA ASP A 486 15.19 16.33 -13.49
C ASP A 486 13.87 15.61 -13.22
N ALA A 487 12.91 16.30 -12.59
CA ALA A 487 11.64 15.72 -12.13
C ALA A 487 10.74 15.15 -13.24
N THR A 488 10.79 15.73 -14.44
CA THR A 488 9.81 15.42 -15.50
C THR A 488 10.42 14.81 -16.75
N VAL A 489 11.53 15.38 -17.22
CA VAL A 489 12.23 15.00 -18.45
C VAL A 489 13.67 15.48 -18.34
N SER A 490 14.63 14.76 -18.92
CA SER A 490 16.05 15.15 -18.83
C SER A 490 16.81 14.91 -20.14
N ASP A 491 18.03 15.48 -20.26
CA ASP A 491 18.92 15.27 -21.41
C ASP A 491 19.55 13.86 -21.41
N ALA A 492 19.49 13.14 -20.28
CA ALA A 492 19.97 11.76 -20.15
C ALA A 492 19.10 10.91 -19.22
N ILE A 493 19.14 9.60 -19.43
CA ILE A 493 18.68 8.59 -18.46
C ILE A 493 19.92 7.86 -17.97
N HIS A 494 20.13 7.86 -16.66
CA HIS A 494 21.18 7.11 -16.00
C HIS A 494 20.69 5.69 -15.73
N ILE A 495 21.53 4.69 -15.95
CA ILE A 495 21.26 3.29 -15.63
C ILE A 495 22.37 2.74 -14.73
N ILE A 496 22.00 1.98 -13.71
CA ILE A 496 22.91 1.21 -12.87
C ILE A 496 22.47 -0.25 -12.81
N ASP A 497 23.44 -1.15 -12.93
CA ASP A 497 23.31 -2.56 -12.57
C ASP A 497 23.75 -2.73 -11.11
N LEU A 498 22.80 -3.01 -10.21
CA LEU A 498 23.05 -3.12 -8.77
C LEU A 498 23.90 -4.33 -8.40
N GLU A 499 23.91 -5.38 -9.23
CA GLU A 499 24.77 -6.56 -9.03
C GLU A 499 26.25 -6.23 -9.23
N THR A 500 26.57 -5.42 -10.25
CA THR A 500 27.96 -5.18 -10.65
C THR A 500 28.45 -3.78 -10.28
N GLY A 501 27.55 -2.88 -9.90
CA GLY A 501 27.80 -1.45 -9.73
C GLY A 501 28.14 -0.73 -11.04
N HIS A 502 28.00 -1.38 -12.20
CA HIS A 502 28.29 -0.76 -13.49
C HIS A 502 27.17 0.21 -13.88
N SER A 503 27.54 1.42 -14.27
CA SER A 503 26.60 2.46 -14.71
C SER A 503 26.90 2.98 -16.11
N PHE A 504 25.87 3.35 -16.86
CA PHE A 504 25.99 4.04 -18.14
C PHE A 504 24.77 4.92 -18.42
N ASP A 505 24.90 5.83 -19.39
CA ASP A 505 23.84 6.78 -19.74
C ASP A 505 23.26 6.51 -21.13
N ILE A 506 21.95 6.73 -21.27
CA ILE A 506 21.27 6.96 -22.55
C ILE A 506 21.12 8.47 -22.72
N THR A 507 21.71 9.05 -23.76
CA THR A 507 21.69 10.52 -23.99
C THR A 507 20.69 10.91 -25.08
N ALA A 508 19.99 12.01 -24.89
CA ALA A 508 19.10 12.59 -25.88
C ALA A 508 19.85 13.12 -27.11
N ASP A 509 19.23 13.05 -28.29
CA ASP A 509 19.70 13.79 -29.45
C ASP A 509 19.51 15.31 -29.26
N SER A 510 20.22 16.11 -30.05
CA SER A 510 20.08 17.57 -30.04
C SER A 510 18.63 18.02 -30.24
N GLY A 511 18.12 18.83 -29.31
CA GLY A 511 16.74 19.34 -29.34
C GLY A 511 15.70 18.39 -28.77
N GLN A 512 16.12 17.25 -28.23
CA GLN A 512 15.24 16.27 -27.59
C GLN A 512 15.50 16.18 -26.09
N LEU A 513 14.57 15.54 -25.39
CA LEU A 513 14.65 15.12 -23.98
C LEU A 513 14.11 13.70 -23.85
N LEU A 514 14.47 13.03 -22.76
CA LEU A 514 14.12 11.66 -22.44
C LEU A 514 13.31 11.57 -21.16
N ARG A 515 12.58 10.47 -21.01
CA ARG A 515 11.87 10.09 -19.78
C ARG A 515 11.82 8.56 -19.64
N PRO A 516 12.39 7.95 -18.59
CA PRO A 516 12.14 6.55 -18.28
C PRO A 516 10.66 6.40 -17.91
N LEU A 517 10.03 5.31 -18.37
CA LEU A 517 8.61 5.07 -18.16
C LEU A 517 8.37 3.82 -17.32
N ALA A 518 9.01 2.71 -17.69
CA ALA A 518 8.89 1.45 -16.97
C ALA A 518 9.96 0.46 -17.44
N PHE A 519 9.94 -0.75 -16.89
CA PHE A 519 10.61 -1.91 -17.46
C PHE A 519 9.60 -2.98 -17.85
N MET A 520 9.92 -3.75 -18.88
CA MET A 520 9.27 -5.03 -19.20
C MET A 520 10.32 -6.11 -19.00
N ASP A 521 10.20 -6.90 -17.93
CA ASP A 521 11.28 -7.77 -17.44
C ASP A 521 12.57 -6.95 -17.24
N GLU A 522 13.60 -7.19 -18.06
CA GLU A 522 14.87 -6.45 -18.01
C GLU A 522 14.99 -5.34 -19.06
N ASP A 523 13.99 -5.19 -19.94
CA ASP A 523 14.02 -4.22 -21.03
C ASP A 523 13.46 -2.87 -20.58
N LEU A 524 14.26 -1.81 -20.68
CA LEU A 524 13.86 -0.45 -20.33
C LEU A 524 12.92 0.12 -21.39
N ILE A 525 11.80 0.67 -20.93
CA ILE A 525 10.85 1.45 -21.72
C ILE A 525 11.04 2.92 -21.39
N TYR A 526 11.29 3.76 -22.41
CA TYR A 526 11.44 5.19 -22.21
C TYR A 526 10.92 6.00 -23.40
N GLY A 527 10.50 7.24 -23.14
CA GLY A 527 9.97 8.17 -24.12
C GLY A 527 10.99 9.19 -24.62
N ARG A 528 10.72 9.76 -25.80
CA ARG A 528 11.46 10.91 -26.35
C ARG A 528 10.53 12.08 -26.63
N ILE A 529 10.96 13.27 -26.25
CA ILE A 529 10.23 14.53 -26.34
C ILE A 529 11.06 15.51 -27.19
N TYR A 530 10.42 16.31 -28.05
CA TYR A 530 11.09 17.50 -28.61
C TYR A 530 10.91 18.67 -27.67
N LYS A 531 11.99 19.44 -27.42
CA LYS A 531 11.94 20.61 -26.53
C LYS A 531 10.89 21.64 -26.99
N ASP A 532 10.71 21.75 -28.31
CA ASP A 532 9.76 22.68 -28.93
C ASP A 532 8.29 22.23 -28.84
N ASP A 533 8.03 20.95 -28.52
CA ASP A 533 6.67 20.41 -28.37
C ASP A 533 6.15 20.54 -26.91
N ILE A 534 6.99 20.96 -25.96
CA ILE A 534 6.58 21.19 -24.57
C ILE A 534 5.64 22.39 -24.54
N THR A 535 4.43 22.17 -24.04
CA THR A 535 3.36 23.17 -23.96
C THR A 535 2.79 23.24 -22.55
N THR A 536 1.84 24.14 -22.32
CA THR A 536 1.04 24.19 -21.10
C THR A 536 -0.42 23.94 -21.40
N ASP A 537 -1.13 23.27 -20.51
CA ASP A 537 -2.59 23.20 -20.56
C ASP A 537 -3.25 24.54 -20.18
N GLY A 538 -4.59 24.57 -20.16
CA GLY A 538 -5.36 25.77 -19.82
C GLY A 538 -5.23 26.22 -18.35
N ALA A 539 -4.72 25.40 -17.44
CA ALA A 539 -4.42 25.78 -16.05
C ALA A 539 -3.03 26.42 -15.93
N GLY A 540 -2.19 26.25 -16.96
CA GLY A 540 -0.80 26.65 -16.96
C GLY A 540 0.15 25.54 -16.50
N SER A 541 -0.34 24.30 -16.39
CA SER A 541 0.47 23.12 -16.05
C SER A 541 1.19 22.59 -17.29
N LYS A 542 2.46 22.20 -17.13
CA LYS A 542 3.30 21.77 -18.26
C LYS A 542 2.93 20.37 -18.72
N VAL A 543 2.86 20.20 -20.03
CA VAL A 543 2.67 18.91 -20.69
C VAL A 543 3.93 18.56 -21.47
N TYR A 544 4.32 17.28 -21.42
CA TYR A 544 5.54 16.74 -22.02
C TYR A 544 5.21 15.67 -23.07
N PRO A 545 4.77 16.06 -24.28
CA PRO A 545 4.28 15.11 -25.28
C PRO A 545 5.42 14.26 -25.83
N MET A 546 5.36 12.94 -25.64
CA MET A 546 6.38 12.03 -26.15
C MET A 546 6.05 11.64 -27.59
N TYR A 547 6.88 12.05 -28.56
CA TYR A 547 6.64 11.75 -29.98
C TYR A 547 7.00 10.31 -30.35
N SER A 548 7.79 9.62 -29.52
CA SER A 548 8.14 8.22 -29.68
C SER A 548 8.44 7.56 -28.35
N LEU A 549 8.24 6.25 -28.30
CA LEU A 549 8.59 5.36 -27.19
C LEU A 549 9.57 4.30 -27.67
N THR A 550 10.62 4.06 -26.90
CA THR A 550 11.66 3.06 -27.20
C THR A 550 11.66 1.97 -26.14
N ILE A 551 11.81 0.71 -26.57
CA ILE A 551 12.09 -0.45 -25.72
C ILE A 551 13.53 -0.88 -26.00
N ALA A 552 14.37 -0.95 -24.98
CA ALA A 552 15.79 -1.21 -25.11
C ALA A 552 16.28 -2.28 -24.11
N ASP A 553 17.07 -3.22 -24.61
CA ASP A 553 17.87 -4.10 -23.77
C ASP A 553 19.06 -3.30 -23.21
N ILE A 554 19.20 -3.35 -21.88
CA ILE A 554 20.25 -2.66 -21.12
C ILE A 554 21.22 -3.63 -20.42
N THR A 555 20.95 -4.94 -20.47
CA THR A 555 21.66 -5.99 -19.72
C THR A 555 23.11 -6.18 -20.16
N SER A 556 23.43 -5.74 -21.38
CA SER A 556 24.79 -5.78 -21.93
C SER A 556 25.71 -4.66 -21.42
N GLY A 557 25.22 -3.78 -20.55
CA GLY A 557 25.95 -2.58 -20.08
C GLY A 557 25.98 -1.45 -21.10
N SER A 558 25.10 -1.50 -22.12
CA SER A 558 24.91 -0.45 -23.12
C SER A 558 23.51 -0.55 -23.71
N GLU A 559 23.02 0.55 -24.28
CA GLU A 559 21.72 0.58 -24.94
C GLU A 559 21.71 -0.25 -26.23
N ARG A 560 20.80 -1.23 -26.30
CA ARG A 560 20.45 -1.92 -27.53
C ARG A 560 18.95 -1.82 -27.81
N GLN A 561 18.58 -0.87 -28.67
CA GLN A 561 17.20 -0.68 -29.09
C GLN A 561 16.59 -1.97 -29.67
N LEU A 562 15.49 -2.44 -29.07
CA LEU A 562 14.69 -3.57 -29.52
C LEU A 562 13.53 -3.11 -30.40
N MET A 563 12.85 -2.05 -29.97
CA MET A 563 11.68 -1.50 -30.63
C MET A 563 11.62 0.02 -30.49
N ASN A 564 11.04 0.68 -31.49
CA ASN A 564 10.69 2.10 -31.41
C ASN A 564 9.27 2.29 -31.97
N TYR A 565 8.36 2.78 -31.14
CA TYR A 565 6.99 3.12 -31.49
C TYR A 565 6.87 4.60 -31.80
N LYS A 566 6.26 4.94 -32.94
CA LYS A 566 5.99 6.31 -33.37
C LYS A 566 4.78 6.34 -34.29
N LYS A 567 3.87 7.29 -34.09
CA LYS A 567 2.69 7.49 -34.94
C LYS A 567 2.53 8.96 -35.28
N ALA A 568 2.37 9.29 -36.56
CA ALA A 568 2.31 10.67 -37.00
C ALA A 568 1.04 11.37 -36.48
N GLY A 569 1.20 12.59 -35.95
CA GLY A 569 0.11 13.41 -35.42
C GLY A 569 -0.42 13.00 -34.06
N LEU A 570 0.24 12.06 -33.37
CA LEU A 570 -0.12 11.60 -32.04
C LEU A 570 1.11 11.60 -31.14
N TYR A 571 0.91 11.96 -29.88
CA TYR A 571 1.92 11.87 -28.83
C TYR A 571 1.48 10.87 -27.77
N ILE A 572 2.44 10.24 -27.11
CA ILE A 572 2.21 9.44 -25.91
C ILE A 572 2.27 10.41 -24.73
N SER A 573 1.23 10.40 -23.89
CA SER A 573 1.19 11.17 -22.64
C SER A 573 1.65 10.34 -21.46
N ASP A 574 1.29 9.05 -21.43
CA ASP A 574 1.68 8.13 -20.37
C ASP A 574 1.68 6.66 -20.82
N VAL A 575 2.19 5.78 -19.96
CA VAL A 575 2.26 4.34 -20.17
C VAL A 575 1.82 3.59 -18.91
N SER A 576 1.02 2.54 -19.09
CA SER A 576 0.73 1.56 -18.03
C SER A 576 1.02 0.14 -18.49
N LEU A 577 1.40 -0.73 -17.54
CA LEU A 577 1.71 -2.13 -17.78
C LEU A 577 0.64 -3.02 -17.17
N GLN A 578 0.15 -3.99 -17.95
CA GLN A 578 -0.68 -5.07 -17.42
C GLN A 578 -0.17 -6.39 -17.98
N SER A 579 0.43 -7.20 -17.10
CA SER A 579 1.17 -8.41 -17.50
C SER A 579 2.16 -8.07 -18.63
N TYR A 580 2.01 -8.67 -19.81
CA TYR A 580 2.89 -8.43 -20.98
C TYR A 580 2.38 -7.36 -21.94
N THR A 581 1.35 -6.59 -21.58
CA THR A 581 0.78 -5.56 -22.44
C THR A 581 1.15 -4.18 -21.93
N ILE A 582 1.87 -3.43 -22.75
CA ILE A 582 2.11 -2.00 -22.58
C ILE A 582 0.90 -1.28 -23.15
N TYR A 583 0.17 -0.54 -22.33
CA TYR A 583 -0.90 0.36 -22.74
C TYR A 583 -0.33 1.77 -22.91
N LEU A 584 -0.71 2.44 -24.00
CA LEU A 584 -0.21 3.75 -24.38
C LEU A 584 -1.36 4.75 -24.37
N ASP A 585 -1.31 5.68 -23.43
CA ASP A 585 -2.20 6.84 -23.41
C ASP A 585 -1.71 7.86 -24.44
N ARG A 586 -2.64 8.36 -25.26
CA ARG A 586 -2.28 9.23 -26.38
C ARG A 586 -3.08 10.51 -26.39
N ILE A 587 -2.40 11.56 -26.82
CA ILE A 587 -2.98 12.88 -27.06
C ILE A 587 -2.68 13.37 -28.48
N GLN A 588 -3.47 14.33 -28.93
CA GLN A 588 -3.24 15.13 -30.12
C GLN A 588 -3.15 16.60 -29.72
N ILE A 589 -2.24 17.34 -30.33
CA ILE A 589 -2.15 18.79 -30.18
C ILE A 589 -2.62 19.41 -31.50
N ASP A 590 -3.63 20.28 -31.46
CA ASP A 590 -4.16 20.94 -32.65
C ASP A 590 -3.35 22.18 -33.06
N GLU A 591 -3.73 22.85 -34.16
CA GLU A 591 -3.02 24.03 -34.69
C GLU A 591 -3.05 25.23 -33.73
N ASP A 592 -4.04 25.28 -32.83
CA ASP A 592 -4.22 26.34 -31.83
C ASP A 592 -3.52 26.01 -30.51
N GLY A 593 -2.88 24.83 -30.41
CA GLY A 593 -2.15 24.37 -29.23
C GLY A 593 -3.03 23.67 -28.18
N ASN A 594 -4.30 23.39 -28.50
CA ASN A 594 -5.18 22.67 -27.57
C ASN A 594 -4.81 21.18 -27.52
N ILE A 595 -4.89 20.62 -26.32
CA ILE A 595 -4.61 19.21 -26.05
C ILE A 595 -5.92 18.44 -26.12
N LEU A 596 -5.99 17.47 -27.02
CA LEU A 596 -7.17 16.64 -27.27
C LEU A 596 -6.83 15.18 -26.95
N ALA A 597 -7.76 14.47 -26.32
CA ALA A 597 -7.63 13.03 -26.09
C ALA A 597 -7.59 12.27 -27.42
N ALA A 598 -6.75 11.25 -27.51
CA ALA A 598 -6.70 10.31 -28.63
C ALA A 598 -6.96 8.87 -28.14
N PRO A 599 -7.44 7.96 -29.01
CA PRO A 599 -7.65 6.57 -28.62
C PRO A 599 -6.33 5.95 -28.11
N GLU A 600 -6.39 5.04 -27.15
CA GLU A 600 -5.22 4.30 -26.65
C GLU A 600 -4.61 3.35 -27.71
N ASP A 601 -3.38 2.88 -27.49
CA ASP A 601 -2.76 1.78 -28.25
C ASP A 601 -2.13 0.75 -27.31
N THR A 602 -1.74 -0.41 -27.85
CA THR A 602 -1.06 -1.44 -27.04
C THR A 602 0.14 -2.06 -27.75
N ILE A 603 1.17 -2.42 -26.99
CA ILE A 603 2.30 -3.25 -27.42
C ILE A 603 2.30 -4.51 -26.56
N LYS A 604 2.32 -5.70 -27.19
CA LYS A 604 2.31 -6.98 -26.49
C LYS A 604 3.67 -7.66 -26.56
N ASN A 605 4.23 -8.01 -25.41
CA ASN A 605 5.38 -8.90 -25.31
C ASN A 605 4.91 -10.37 -25.48
N SER A 606 5.74 -11.17 -26.15
CA SER A 606 5.49 -12.59 -26.41
C SER A 606 6.37 -13.53 -25.57
N ALA A 607 7.26 -12.98 -24.74
CA ALA A 607 7.98 -13.72 -23.71
C ALA A 607 7.04 -14.02 -22.53
N GLY A 608 7.17 -15.19 -21.90
CA GLY A 608 6.48 -15.53 -20.66
C GLY A 608 7.27 -15.05 -19.44
N GLU A 609 6.67 -15.15 -18.25
CA GLU A 609 7.22 -14.67 -16.97
C GLU A 609 8.31 -15.63 -16.50
N GLN A 610 9.43 -15.08 -16.06
CA GLN A 610 10.46 -15.86 -15.35
C GLN A 610 9.93 -16.32 -13.99
N ASN A 611 10.38 -17.49 -13.54
CA ASN A 611 10.00 -18.06 -12.23
C ASN A 611 8.48 -18.19 -11.99
N LYS A 612 7.71 -18.37 -13.07
CA LYS A 612 6.24 -18.54 -13.05
C LYS A 612 5.79 -19.76 -13.84
N ALA A 613 6.55 -20.86 -13.71
CA ALA A 613 6.31 -22.12 -14.40
C ALA A 613 5.15 -22.95 -13.81
N VAL A 614 4.56 -22.50 -12.70
CA VAL A 614 3.45 -23.16 -11.99
C VAL A 614 2.19 -22.28 -12.10
N PRO A 615 1.32 -22.52 -13.09
CA PRO A 615 0.13 -21.70 -13.28
C PRO A 615 -0.87 -21.82 -12.13
N ILE A 616 -1.55 -20.72 -11.83
CA ILE A 616 -2.68 -20.69 -10.89
C ILE A 616 -3.97 -21.00 -11.65
N THR A 617 -4.79 -21.88 -11.10
CA THR A 617 -6.16 -22.13 -11.55
C THR A 617 -7.11 -22.25 -10.35
N THR A 618 -8.39 -22.43 -10.62
CA THR A 618 -9.41 -22.61 -9.59
C THR A 618 -10.16 -23.93 -9.78
N GLU A 619 -10.54 -24.57 -8.69
CA GLU A 619 -11.43 -25.74 -8.67
C GLU A 619 -12.68 -25.46 -7.82
N ILE A 620 -13.72 -26.30 -7.97
CA ILE A 620 -14.93 -26.24 -7.16
C ILE A 620 -14.91 -27.38 -6.15
N ASP A 621 -14.88 -27.02 -4.87
CA ASP A 621 -15.09 -27.89 -3.72
C ASP A 621 -16.56 -27.83 -3.26
N ASP A 622 -17.13 -28.98 -2.88
CA ASP A 622 -18.54 -29.08 -2.49
C ASP A 622 -18.89 -28.24 -1.24
N VAL A 623 -17.92 -28.01 -0.35
CA VAL A 623 -18.11 -27.26 0.91
C VAL A 623 -17.51 -25.87 0.82
N LYS A 624 -16.24 -25.76 0.39
CA LYS A 624 -15.48 -24.50 0.33
C LYS A 624 -15.81 -23.64 -0.88
N GLN A 625 -16.57 -24.18 -1.84
CA GLN A 625 -16.85 -23.54 -3.12
C GLN A 625 -15.58 -23.37 -3.96
N GLN A 626 -15.36 -22.21 -4.57
CA GLN A 626 -14.16 -21.98 -5.36
C GLN A 626 -12.91 -22.00 -4.47
N VAL A 627 -11.91 -22.79 -4.86
CA VAL A 627 -10.61 -22.89 -4.19
C VAL A 627 -9.49 -22.68 -5.21
N VAL A 628 -8.36 -22.15 -4.74
CA VAL A 628 -7.18 -21.85 -5.56
C VAL A 628 -6.25 -23.06 -5.61
N VAL A 629 -5.73 -23.34 -6.79
CA VAL A 629 -4.88 -24.50 -7.09
C VAL A 629 -3.64 -24.08 -7.88
N LEU A 630 -2.47 -24.48 -7.40
CA LEU A 630 -1.20 -24.36 -8.09
C LEU A 630 -0.94 -25.62 -8.94
N ASN A 631 -0.71 -25.43 -10.23
CA ASN A 631 -0.54 -26.52 -11.20
C ASN A 631 0.94 -26.81 -11.42
N MET A 632 1.49 -27.74 -10.64
CA MET A 632 2.88 -28.17 -10.76
C MET A 632 3.13 -28.87 -12.11
N THR A 633 4.41 -29.03 -12.45
CA THR A 633 4.81 -29.91 -13.56
C THR A 633 4.15 -31.29 -13.42
N PRO A 634 3.60 -31.87 -14.49
CA PRO A 634 3.01 -33.20 -14.45
C PRO A 634 4.02 -34.26 -13.97
N LEU A 635 3.55 -35.20 -13.16
CA LEU A 635 4.33 -36.38 -12.81
C LEU A 635 4.53 -37.27 -14.04
N GLU A 636 5.65 -37.99 -14.09
CA GLU A 636 5.92 -38.98 -15.15
C GLU A 636 4.85 -40.09 -15.16
N GLU A 637 4.57 -40.71 -16.32
CA GLU A 637 3.43 -41.64 -16.51
C GLU A 637 3.35 -42.79 -15.49
N ASP A 638 4.49 -43.26 -14.99
CA ASP A 638 4.59 -44.35 -14.01
C ASP A 638 4.76 -43.87 -12.56
N GLU A 639 4.91 -42.57 -12.33
CA GLU A 639 5.10 -42.00 -11.01
C GLU A 639 3.76 -41.75 -10.31
N LYS A 640 3.63 -42.27 -9.09
CA LYS A 640 2.49 -41.96 -8.22
C LYS A 640 2.90 -41.04 -7.09
N LEU A 641 2.03 -40.08 -6.79
CA LEU A 641 2.16 -39.22 -5.62
C LEU A 641 2.17 -40.08 -4.36
N GLY A 642 3.22 -39.91 -3.55
CA GLY A 642 3.39 -40.62 -2.29
C GLY A 642 2.82 -39.86 -1.11
N LYS A 643 3.21 -40.26 0.10
CA LYS A 643 2.90 -39.50 1.32
C LYS A 643 3.65 -38.17 1.29
N ILE A 644 2.92 -37.07 1.46
CA ILE A 644 3.47 -35.73 1.64
C ILE A 644 3.95 -35.55 3.09
N LYS A 645 5.11 -34.92 3.25
CA LYS A 645 5.61 -34.45 4.55
C LYS A 645 5.28 -32.98 4.74
N TYR A 646 5.09 -32.58 5.99
CA TYR A 646 4.92 -31.19 6.36
C TYR A 646 5.92 -30.87 7.47
N ASP A 647 6.72 -29.83 7.26
CA ASP A 647 7.73 -29.37 8.21
C ASP A 647 7.62 -27.86 8.43
N VAL A 648 8.01 -27.42 9.63
CA VAL A 648 8.12 -25.99 9.97
C VAL A 648 9.59 -25.66 9.99
N THR A 649 9.96 -24.58 9.29
CA THR A 649 11.33 -24.11 9.16
C THR A 649 11.87 -23.59 10.48
N ASP A 650 13.12 -23.89 10.76
CA ASP A 650 13.83 -23.36 11.93
C ASP A 650 14.32 -21.95 11.63
N LEU A 651 14.35 -21.09 12.66
CA LEU A 651 14.76 -19.69 12.53
C LEU A 651 16.07 -19.44 13.24
N VAL A 652 16.91 -18.62 12.60
CA VAL A 652 18.09 -18.01 13.21
C VAL A 652 17.89 -16.51 13.16
N LEU A 653 17.73 -15.90 14.33
CA LEU A 653 17.49 -14.47 14.48
C LEU A 653 18.82 -13.73 14.56
N ALA A 654 18.87 -12.52 14.01
CA ALA A 654 20.04 -11.68 14.10
C ALA A 654 20.13 -11.05 15.50
N ASP A 655 21.34 -10.71 15.94
CA ASP A 655 21.53 -9.94 17.18
C ASP A 655 20.98 -8.51 17.02
N GLU A 656 20.63 -7.84 18.12
CA GLU A 656 20.04 -6.48 18.17
C GLU A 656 20.84 -5.44 17.36
N ASN A 657 22.13 -5.69 17.12
CA ASN A 657 23.01 -4.84 16.31
C ASN A 657 22.70 -4.86 14.80
N HIS A 658 21.82 -5.75 14.31
CA HIS A 658 21.40 -5.87 12.90
C HIS A 658 20.14 -5.06 12.59
N SER A 659 19.94 -3.94 13.30
CA SER A 659 18.89 -2.97 13.00
C SER A 659 19.46 -1.66 12.46
N ILE A 660 18.89 -1.16 11.36
CA ILE A 660 19.40 0.00 10.64
C ILE A 660 18.30 1.06 10.54
N SER A 661 18.50 2.20 11.19
CA SER A 661 17.61 3.35 11.04
C SER A 661 17.94 4.11 9.76
N VAL A 662 16.90 4.36 8.97
CA VAL A 662 16.96 5.15 7.74
C VAL A 662 16.20 6.46 7.97
N ALA A 663 16.86 7.59 7.75
CA ALA A 663 16.18 8.88 7.70
C ALA A 663 15.73 9.15 6.26
N SER A 664 14.47 8.85 5.94
CA SER A 664 13.90 9.27 4.65
C SER A 664 13.39 10.71 4.80
N ALA A 665 13.96 11.65 4.04
CA ALA A 665 13.38 12.98 3.88
C ALA A 665 12.59 13.03 2.55
N THR A 666 11.25 12.98 2.63
CA THR A 666 10.42 13.39 1.49
C THR A 666 10.28 14.90 1.50
N SER A 667 10.61 15.55 0.38
CA SER A 667 10.35 16.99 0.19
C SER A 667 9.08 17.27 -0.61
N SER A 668 8.47 16.25 -1.22
CA SER A 668 7.27 16.37 -2.05
C SER A 668 5.99 16.01 -1.26
N THR A 669 4.89 16.69 -1.59
CA THR A 669 3.56 16.36 -1.07
C THR A 669 3.14 15.00 -1.62
N GLN A 670 2.76 14.08 -0.73
CA GLN A 670 2.17 12.79 -1.10
C GLN A 670 0.69 12.75 -0.70
N TYR A 671 -0.11 12.09 -1.53
CA TYR A 671 -1.52 11.83 -1.32
C TYR A 671 -1.74 10.33 -1.06
N PHE A 672 -2.52 10.03 -0.03
CA PHE A 672 -2.88 8.68 0.39
C PHE A 672 -4.37 8.46 0.22
N VAL A 673 -4.74 7.44 -0.56
CA VAL A 673 -6.13 7.05 -0.81
C VAL A 673 -6.55 5.96 0.15
N TYR A 674 -7.41 6.31 1.11
CA TYR A 674 -7.96 5.34 2.06
C TYR A 674 -9.31 4.81 1.60
N VAL A 675 -9.47 3.49 1.69
CA VAL A 675 -10.72 2.75 1.50
C VAL A 675 -10.86 1.79 2.66
N GLY A 676 -11.88 2.00 3.51
CA GLY A 676 -11.94 1.32 4.80
C GLY A 676 -10.71 1.64 5.65
N ASN A 677 -10.04 0.62 6.16
CA ASN A 677 -8.80 0.70 6.94
C ASN A 677 -7.53 0.49 6.10
N LYS A 678 -7.62 0.46 4.77
CA LYS A 678 -6.51 0.20 3.84
C LYS A 678 -6.15 1.45 3.06
N VAL A 679 -4.86 1.64 2.78
CA VAL A 679 -4.39 2.61 1.78
C VAL A 679 -4.23 1.87 0.45
N LYS A 680 -5.00 2.29 -0.56
CA LYS A 680 -5.02 1.67 -1.90
C LYS A 680 -4.01 2.27 -2.87
N LEU A 681 -3.63 3.52 -2.63
CA LEU A 681 -2.69 4.26 -3.46
C LEU A 681 -1.98 5.30 -2.61
N ALA A 682 -0.67 5.40 -2.78
CA ALA A 682 0.13 6.54 -2.38
C ALA A 682 0.77 7.14 -3.65
N THR A 683 0.65 8.44 -3.84
CA THR A 683 1.10 9.10 -5.08
C THR A 683 1.32 10.59 -4.86
N ASP A 684 2.18 11.22 -5.67
CA ASP A 684 2.29 12.68 -5.76
C ASP A 684 1.24 13.29 -6.72
N ASN A 685 0.48 12.47 -7.45
CA ASN A 685 -0.54 12.92 -8.41
C ASN A 685 -1.92 12.99 -7.76
N LEU A 686 -2.38 14.22 -7.50
CA LEU A 686 -3.69 14.48 -6.92
C LEU A 686 -4.86 13.90 -7.73
N ILE A 687 -4.78 13.95 -9.06
CA ILE A 687 -5.88 13.51 -9.94
C ILE A 687 -6.05 12.00 -9.87
N ASP A 688 -4.93 11.27 -9.89
CA ASP A 688 -4.95 9.80 -9.76
C ASP A 688 -5.49 9.40 -8.39
N ALA A 689 -5.09 10.11 -7.33
CA ALA A 689 -5.60 9.90 -5.98
C ALA A 689 -7.12 10.14 -5.90
N ILE A 690 -7.62 11.24 -6.48
CA ILE A 690 -9.06 11.55 -6.52
C ILE A 690 -9.83 10.50 -7.34
N ALA A 691 -9.31 10.12 -8.51
CA ALA A 691 -9.96 9.14 -9.38
C ALA A 691 -10.06 7.76 -8.73
N MET A 692 -8.99 7.30 -8.07
CA MET A 692 -8.99 6.07 -7.27
C MET A 692 -10.02 6.15 -6.13
N ALA A 693 -10.04 7.24 -5.38
CA ALA A 693 -10.98 7.44 -4.28
C ALA A 693 -12.45 7.53 -4.76
N ASP A 694 -12.73 8.12 -5.93
CA ASP A 694 -14.08 8.20 -6.49
C ASP A 694 -14.63 6.84 -6.91
N THR A 695 -13.74 6.02 -7.47
CA THR A 695 -14.03 4.67 -7.95
C THR A 695 -14.27 3.71 -6.79
N GLU A 696 -13.37 3.72 -5.80
CA GLU A 696 -13.36 2.77 -4.68
C GLU A 696 -14.13 3.26 -3.44
N MET A 697 -14.90 4.34 -3.58
CA MET A 697 -15.66 4.93 -2.46
C MET A 697 -14.76 5.32 -1.27
N GLY A 698 -13.59 5.87 -1.56
CA GLY A 698 -12.57 6.26 -0.60
C GLY A 698 -12.53 7.75 -0.23
N ILE A 699 -11.42 8.11 0.41
CA ILE A 699 -11.03 9.47 0.82
C ILE A 699 -9.55 9.69 0.48
N VAL A 700 -9.15 10.94 0.27
CA VAL A 700 -7.75 11.34 -0.01
C VAL A 700 -7.25 12.22 1.12
N LEU A 701 -6.10 11.85 1.70
CA LEU A 701 -5.36 12.68 2.65
C LEU A 701 -3.97 13.03 2.11
N ASP A 702 -3.40 14.14 2.55
CA ASP A 702 -1.97 14.42 2.33
C ASP A 702 -1.10 13.84 3.47
N ASN A 703 0.21 14.08 3.42
CA ASN A 703 1.16 13.73 4.47
C ASN A 703 1.08 14.62 5.74
N GLU A 704 0.22 15.64 5.78
CA GLU A 704 -0.12 16.45 6.96
C GLU A 704 -1.52 16.10 7.52
N PRO A 705 -1.88 14.82 7.48
CA PRO A 705 -3.26 14.25 7.40
C PRO A 705 -4.42 15.23 7.14
N LYS A 706 -4.31 16.14 6.17
CA LYS A 706 -5.42 17.00 5.76
C LYS A 706 -6.32 16.27 4.78
N TYR A 707 -7.63 16.45 4.92
CA TYR A 707 -8.60 15.89 4.00
C TYR A 707 -8.63 16.68 2.69
N ILE A 708 -8.01 16.13 1.65
CA ILE A 708 -7.95 16.74 0.33
C ILE A 708 -9.24 16.47 -0.45
N TRP A 709 -9.77 15.25 -0.35
CA TRP A 709 -10.99 14.88 -1.07
C TRP A 709 -11.76 13.76 -0.36
N LYS A 710 -13.09 13.75 -0.48
CA LYS A 710 -13.94 12.63 -0.04
C LYS A 710 -15.02 12.33 -1.07
N ARG A 711 -15.34 11.05 -1.25
CA ARG A 711 -16.49 10.59 -2.05
C ARG A 711 -17.83 10.87 -1.36
N GLY A 712 -18.04 12.05 -0.80
CA GLY A 712 -19.03 12.31 0.25
C GLY A 712 -20.00 13.45 0.00
N ARG A 713 -20.16 13.91 -1.25
CA ARG A 713 -20.93 15.12 -1.57
C ARG A 713 -22.44 14.96 -1.35
N LYS A 714 -23.11 16.02 -0.93
CA LYS A 714 -24.58 16.09 -0.82
C LYS A 714 -25.23 16.01 -2.20
N ALA A 715 -26.50 15.60 -2.25
CA ALA A 715 -27.28 15.54 -3.50
C ALA A 715 -27.55 16.93 -4.12
N TYR A 716 -27.47 17.98 -3.32
CA TYR A 716 -27.54 19.37 -3.79
C TYR A 716 -26.71 20.26 -2.86
N GLN A 717 -26.28 21.39 -3.40
CA GLN A 717 -25.58 22.45 -2.69
C GLN A 717 -26.09 23.81 -3.19
N ASN A 718 -26.51 24.66 -2.26
CA ASN A 718 -26.93 26.03 -2.58
C ASN A 718 -25.77 26.84 -3.15
N SER A 719 -26.08 27.86 -3.96
CA SER A 719 -25.06 28.75 -4.49
C SER A 719 -24.27 29.44 -3.38
N ILE A 720 -22.95 29.33 -3.43
CA ILE A 720 -22.01 30.12 -2.64
C ILE A 720 -22.29 31.61 -2.93
N SER A 721 -22.45 32.38 -1.85
CA SER A 721 -22.83 33.78 -1.92
C SER A 721 -22.34 34.52 -0.67
N PRO A 722 -21.84 35.76 -0.80
CA PRO A 722 -21.68 36.52 -2.04
C PRO A 722 -20.46 36.09 -2.87
N ILE A 723 -20.56 36.23 -4.20
CA ILE A 723 -19.45 36.15 -5.16
C ILE A 723 -19.35 37.50 -5.85
N THR A 724 -18.22 38.19 -5.69
CA THR A 724 -18.04 39.56 -6.16
C THR A 724 -16.64 39.76 -6.73
N ILE A 725 -16.55 40.40 -7.90
CA ILE A 725 -15.28 40.73 -8.54
C ILE A 725 -14.66 41.96 -7.86
N GLY A 726 -13.34 41.96 -7.67
CA GLY A 726 -12.59 43.12 -7.17
C GLY A 726 -12.68 44.30 -8.13
N SER A 727 -12.79 45.51 -7.60
CA SER A 727 -13.06 46.69 -8.42
C SER A 727 -11.98 47.01 -9.47
N SER A 728 -10.75 46.58 -9.22
CA SER A 728 -9.64 46.71 -10.18
C SER A 728 -9.77 45.84 -11.42
N ASP A 729 -10.53 44.74 -11.34
CA ASP A 729 -10.61 43.73 -12.39
C ASP A 729 -11.95 43.76 -13.14
N TYR A 730 -12.86 44.69 -12.84
CA TYR A 730 -14.20 44.75 -13.48
C TYR A 730 -14.19 44.87 -15.00
N GLU A 731 -13.12 45.41 -15.58
CA GLU A 731 -12.96 45.56 -17.04
C GLU A 731 -11.93 44.57 -17.61
N ALA A 732 -11.39 43.66 -16.80
CA ALA A 732 -10.37 42.69 -17.21
C ALA A 732 -10.96 41.50 -17.98
N SER A 733 -10.12 40.52 -18.32
CA SER A 733 -10.53 39.26 -18.95
C SER A 733 -11.42 38.40 -18.04
N GLY A 734 -12.08 37.39 -18.62
CA GLY A 734 -12.97 36.52 -17.86
C GLY A 734 -12.23 35.73 -16.79
N SER A 735 -11.02 35.24 -17.11
CA SER A 735 -10.14 34.55 -16.17
C SER A 735 -9.68 35.46 -15.03
N ALA A 736 -9.26 36.70 -15.34
CA ALA A 736 -8.87 37.67 -14.31
C ALA A 736 -10.03 37.96 -13.33
N ARG A 737 -11.24 38.14 -13.86
CA ARG A 737 -12.44 38.40 -13.05
C ARG A 737 -12.84 37.19 -12.21
N ALA A 738 -12.77 35.97 -12.75
CA ALA A 738 -13.07 34.75 -12.00
C ALA A 738 -12.12 34.57 -10.82
N LEU A 739 -10.81 34.69 -11.05
CA LEU A 739 -9.79 34.63 -10.00
C LEU A 739 -9.94 35.75 -8.96
N SER A 740 -10.22 36.98 -9.41
CA SER A 740 -10.50 38.11 -8.52
C SER A 740 -11.70 37.81 -7.61
N ALA A 741 -12.76 37.19 -8.15
CA ALA A 741 -13.93 36.81 -7.37
C ALA A 741 -13.64 35.69 -6.35
N MET A 742 -12.76 34.74 -6.67
CA MET A 742 -12.29 33.72 -5.71
C MET A 742 -11.47 34.32 -4.57
N LEU A 743 -10.58 35.27 -4.86
CA LEU A 743 -9.75 35.93 -3.84
C LEU A 743 -10.60 36.82 -2.93
N VAL A 744 -11.54 37.56 -3.50
CA VAL A 744 -12.48 38.40 -2.71
C VAL A 744 -13.37 37.55 -1.80
N HIS A 745 -13.71 36.31 -2.20
CA HIS A 745 -14.46 35.38 -1.35
C HIS A 745 -13.72 35.09 -0.04
N GLU A 746 -12.40 34.94 -0.09
CA GLU A 746 -11.52 34.72 1.07
C GLU A 746 -11.05 36.02 1.74
N GLY A 747 -11.57 37.18 1.31
CA GLY A 747 -11.25 38.48 1.89
C GLY A 747 -9.99 39.15 1.33
N GLU A 748 -9.39 38.59 0.27
CA GLU A 748 -8.23 39.13 -0.41
C GLU A 748 -8.61 40.03 -1.60
N ASN A 749 -7.80 41.05 -1.88
CA ASN A 749 -8.07 41.98 -2.99
C ASN A 749 -6.76 42.42 -3.66
N VAL A 750 -6.47 41.81 -4.81
CA VAL A 750 -5.25 42.04 -5.60
C VAL A 750 -5.62 42.37 -7.05
N GLN A 751 -4.73 43.06 -7.77
CA GLN A 751 -4.92 43.40 -9.19
C GLN A 751 -4.56 42.20 -10.07
N VAL A 752 -5.48 41.23 -10.17
CA VAL A 752 -5.25 39.95 -10.86
C VAL A 752 -4.87 40.15 -12.32
N HIS A 753 -5.53 41.07 -13.03
CA HIS A 753 -5.22 41.32 -14.46
C HIS A 753 -3.75 41.70 -14.68
N THR A 754 -3.17 42.52 -13.79
CA THR A 754 -1.76 42.91 -13.89
C THR A 754 -0.83 41.71 -13.66
N LEU A 755 -1.20 40.78 -12.78
CA LEU A 755 -0.40 39.58 -12.51
C LEU A 755 -0.42 38.63 -13.72
N LEU A 756 -1.60 38.39 -14.30
CA LEU A 756 -1.74 37.59 -15.52
C LEU A 756 -0.99 38.22 -16.71
N GLU A 757 -1.09 39.54 -16.91
CA GLU A 757 -0.34 40.26 -17.96
C GLU A 757 1.19 40.16 -17.79
N ASN A 758 1.67 39.96 -16.56
CA ASN A 758 3.08 39.73 -16.25
C ASN A 758 3.51 38.25 -16.39
N GLY A 759 2.61 37.36 -16.82
CA GLY A 759 2.89 35.95 -17.06
C GLY A 759 2.69 35.04 -15.85
N GLU A 760 2.04 35.51 -14.78
CA GLU A 760 1.63 34.64 -13.67
C GLU A 760 0.46 33.75 -14.10
N THR A 761 0.38 32.53 -13.55
CA THR A 761 -0.72 31.59 -13.82
C THR A 761 -1.81 31.67 -12.74
N PRO A 762 -3.04 31.19 -13.00
CA PRO A 762 -4.10 31.07 -11.98
C PRO A 762 -3.61 30.44 -10.67
N ILE A 763 -2.92 29.30 -10.77
CA ILE A 763 -2.35 28.58 -9.61
C ILE A 763 -1.33 29.47 -8.89
N SER A 764 -0.36 30.05 -9.60
CA SER A 764 0.68 30.91 -8.99
C SER A 764 0.08 32.11 -8.25
N ILE A 765 -0.95 32.74 -8.80
CA ILE A 765 -1.63 33.89 -8.17
C ILE A 765 -2.31 33.46 -6.87
N LEU A 766 -3.05 32.35 -6.89
CA LEU A 766 -3.69 31.82 -5.69
C LEU A 766 -2.65 31.43 -4.64
N THR A 767 -1.60 30.69 -5.01
CA THR A 767 -0.53 30.25 -4.08
C THR A 767 0.19 31.41 -3.42
N LYS A 768 0.45 32.50 -4.16
CA LYS A 768 1.11 33.70 -3.62
C LYS A 768 0.23 34.52 -2.69
N THR A 769 -1.09 34.46 -2.88
CA THR A 769 -2.06 35.32 -2.19
C THR A 769 -2.67 34.62 -0.99
N LEU A 770 -3.15 33.38 -1.15
CA LEU A 770 -3.81 32.56 -0.12
C LEU A 770 -2.78 31.69 0.61
N LYS A 771 -1.92 32.30 1.43
CA LYS A 771 -0.77 31.61 2.06
C LYS A 771 -1.15 30.53 3.07
N ASP A 772 -2.33 30.62 3.65
CA ASP A 772 -2.83 29.68 4.64
C ASP A 772 -3.70 28.59 4.00
N TYR A 773 -3.70 28.46 2.67
CA TYR A 773 -4.52 27.53 1.92
C TYR A 773 -3.67 26.58 1.08
N THR A 774 -4.14 25.35 0.94
CA THR A 774 -3.64 24.41 -0.06
C THR A 774 -4.32 24.69 -1.38
N ILE A 775 -3.56 25.13 -2.38
CA ILE A 775 -4.06 25.37 -3.75
C ILE A 775 -4.05 24.06 -4.52
N LEU A 776 -5.14 23.77 -5.22
CA LEU A 776 -5.35 22.50 -5.90
C LEU A 776 -5.45 22.73 -7.41
N ASP A 777 -4.50 22.15 -8.15
CA ASP A 777 -4.67 21.91 -9.58
C ASP A 777 -5.55 20.67 -9.77
N LEU A 778 -6.72 20.87 -10.36
CA LEU A 778 -7.73 19.85 -10.58
C LEU A 778 -7.90 19.56 -12.07
N THR A 779 -6.90 19.90 -12.88
CA THR A 779 -6.92 19.67 -14.32
C THR A 779 -7.00 18.18 -14.63
N GLY A 780 -7.99 17.78 -15.42
CA GLY A 780 -8.28 16.39 -15.75
C GLY A 780 -9.32 15.73 -14.83
N ALA A 781 -9.63 16.31 -13.67
CA ALA A 781 -10.70 15.81 -12.81
C ALA A 781 -12.07 15.88 -13.51
N SER A 782 -12.94 14.94 -13.23
CA SER A 782 -14.32 14.96 -13.72
C SER A 782 -15.14 16.08 -13.04
N LEU A 783 -16.19 16.55 -13.71
CA LEU A 783 -17.12 17.51 -13.10
C LEU A 783 -17.71 16.98 -11.79
N SER A 784 -17.95 15.67 -11.68
CA SER A 784 -18.45 15.06 -10.43
C SER A 784 -17.47 15.20 -9.27
N GLU A 785 -16.18 15.05 -9.53
CA GLU A 785 -15.11 15.08 -8.51
C GLU A 785 -14.93 16.48 -7.95
N VAL A 786 -14.88 17.50 -8.81
CA VAL A 786 -14.64 18.89 -8.38
C VAL A 786 -15.82 19.50 -7.61
N LEU A 787 -17.02 18.94 -7.75
CA LEU A 787 -18.19 19.39 -6.98
C LEU A 787 -18.07 19.07 -5.47
N TYR A 788 -17.09 18.27 -5.05
CA TYR A 788 -16.70 18.13 -3.65
C TYR A 788 -16.33 19.48 -3.00
N TYR A 789 -15.52 20.30 -3.68
CA TYR A 789 -15.08 21.59 -3.15
C TYR A 789 -16.25 22.56 -3.01
N VAL A 790 -17.16 22.56 -3.99
CA VAL A 790 -18.40 23.35 -3.94
C VAL A 790 -19.28 22.90 -2.77
N ASN A 791 -19.38 21.59 -2.51
CA ASN A 791 -20.10 21.04 -1.35
C ASN A 791 -19.52 21.54 -0.01
N ASN A 792 -18.20 21.74 0.04
CA ASN A 792 -17.51 22.31 1.20
C ASN A 792 -17.60 23.84 1.29
N GLY A 793 -18.18 24.50 0.28
CA GLY A 793 -18.36 25.94 0.26
C GLY A 793 -17.29 26.70 -0.51
N THR A 794 -16.35 26.02 -1.16
CA THR A 794 -15.30 26.64 -1.97
C THR A 794 -15.71 26.71 -3.45
N PRO A 795 -15.63 27.88 -4.11
CA PRO A 795 -15.90 27.99 -5.55
C PRO A 795 -14.80 27.31 -6.38
N VAL A 796 -15.20 26.70 -7.50
CA VAL A 796 -14.25 26.06 -8.44
C VAL A 796 -14.09 26.92 -9.69
N TYR A 797 -12.87 27.34 -10.00
CA TYR A 797 -12.52 27.94 -11.29
C TYR A 797 -12.59 26.89 -12.39
N ALA A 798 -13.30 27.18 -13.48
CA ALA A 798 -13.40 26.32 -14.65
C ALA A 798 -13.06 27.12 -15.91
N TYR A 799 -11.96 26.74 -16.58
CA TYR A 799 -11.52 27.41 -17.80
C TYR A 799 -12.45 27.11 -18.99
N THR A 800 -12.66 28.10 -19.85
CA THR A 800 -13.61 28.03 -20.97
C THR A 800 -13.04 28.57 -22.28
N GLY A 801 -11.71 28.63 -22.43
CA GLY A 801 -11.05 29.16 -23.64
C GLY A 801 -10.86 30.68 -23.64
N GLU A 802 -10.03 31.19 -24.57
CA GLU A 802 -9.85 32.63 -24.87
C GLU A 802 -9.65 33.54 -23.63
N ASP A 803 -8.79 33.14 -22.68
CA ASP A 803 -8.54 33.86 -21.41
C ASP A 803 -9.83 34.14 -20.60
N THR A 804 -10.77 33.20 -20.66
CA THR A 804 -12.07 33.24 -19.98
C THR A 804 -12.27 32.01 -19.10
N ALA A 805 -12.96 32.21 -17.98
CA ALA A 805 -13.36 31.16 -17.06
C ALA A 805 -14.70 31.51 -16.39
N VAL A 806 -15.32 30.50 -15.78
CA VAL A 806 -16.49 30.65 -14.90
C VAL A 806 -16.19 30.09 -13.51
N LEU A 807 -16.97 30.47 -12.50
CA LEU A 807 -16.89 29.84 -11.18
C LEU A 807 -18.07 28.92 -10.94
N ILE A 808 -17.85 27.63 -10.69
CA ILE A 808 -18.90 26.72 -10.24
C ILE A 808 -19.13 26.97 -8.75
N ILE A 809 -20.37 27.28 -8.38
CA ILE A 809 -20.71 27.80 -7.05
C ILE A 809 -21.87 27.07 -6.39
N GLY A 810 -22.55 26.16 -7.08
CA GLY A 810 -23.62 25.34 -6.52
C GLY A 810 -24.06 24.27 -7.49
N TYR A 811 -24.88 23.33 -7.05
CA TYR A 811 -25.40 22.27 -7.90
C TYR A 811 -26.64 21.60 -7.30
N ASP A 812 -27.38 20.88 -8.14
CA ASP A 812 -28.40 19.92 -7.73
C ASP A 812 -28.19 18.61 -8.50
N ALA A 813 -29.11 17.65 -8.34
CA ALA A 813 -29.02 16.35 -8.99
C ALA A 813 -28.97 16.41 -10.54
N SER A 814 -29.34 17.54 -11.15
CA SER A 814 -29.50 17.67 -12.60
C SER A 814 -28.73 18.83 -13.23
N THR A 815 -28.34 19.84 -12.45
CA THR A 815 -27.72 21.07 -12.95
C THR A 815 -26.59 21.54 -12.05
N ILE A 816 -25.63 22.23 -12.65
CA ILE A 816 -24.70 23.09 -11.91
C ILE A 816 -25.19 24.54 -11.95
N ILE A 817 -24.77 25.32 -10.96
CA ILE A 817 -24.93 26.77 -10.91
C ILE A 817 -23.53 27.37 -10.96
N TYR A 818 -23.30 28.25 -11.93
CA TYR A 818 -22.02 28.92 -12.11
C TYR A 818 -22.19 30.44 -12.16
N PHE A 819 -21.18 31.17 -11.70
CA PHE A 819 -21.06 32.61 -11.88
C PHE A 819 -20.35 32.91 -13.19
N ASP A 820 -21.01 33.66 -14.07
CA ASP A 820 -20.43 34.20 -15.31
C ASP A 820 -19.81 35.57 -15.00
N PRO A 821 -18.47 35.68 -14.95
CA PRO A 821 -17.81 36.92 -14.55
C PRO A 821 -17.88 38.04 -15.59
N ILE A 822 -18.17 37.72 -16.85
CA ILE A 822 -18.35 38.71 -17.91
C ILE A 822 -19.73 39.35 -17.78
N LYS A 823 -20.76 38.54 -17.53
CA LYS A 823 -22.13 39.04 -17.33
C LYS A 823 -22.39 39.54 -15.90
N GLY A 824 -21.55 39.16 -14.94
CA GLY A 824 -21.71 39.49 -13.52
C GLY A 824 -22.94 38.85 -12.89
N GLN A 825 -23.38 37.69 -13.37
CA GLN A 825 -24.60 37.02 -12.93
C GLN A 825 -24.44 35.51 -12.84
N ASN A 826 -25.27 34.87 -12.02
CA ASN A 826 -25.34 33.41 -11.94
C ASN A 826 -26.18 32.84 -13.09
N ALA A 827 -25.73 31.72 -13.64
CA ALA A 827 -26.41 30.95 -14.67
C ALA A 827 -26.44 29.47 -14.28
N LYS A 828 -27.21 28.68 -15.03
CA LYS A 828 -27.32 27.23 -14.85
C LYS A 828 -26.96 26.51 -16.13
N MET A 829 -26.38 25.33 -15.97
CA MET A 829 -26.09 24.39 -17.04
C MET A 829 -26.52 23.00 -16.60
N SER A 830 -27.07 22.19 -17.51
CA SER A 830 -27.37 20.79 -17.16
C SER A 830 -26.07 20.03 -16.87
N MET A 831 -26.13 18.99 -16.03
CA MET A 831 -24.92 18.24 -15.65
C MET A 831 -24.22 17.63 -16.87
N THR A 832 -24.98 17.08 -17.82
CA THR A 832 -24.46 16.53 -19.08
C THR A 832 -23.83 17.61 -19.95
N GLU A 833 -24.53 18.72 -20.16
CA GLU A 833 -24.00 19.86 -20.93
C GLU A 833 -22.72 20.42 -20.32
N ALA A 834 -22.66 20.55 -18.98
CA ALA A 834 -21.48 21.02 -18.28
C ALA A 834 -20.31 20.05 -18.39
N THR A 835 -20.58 18.75 -18.29
CA THR A 835 -19.55 17.72 -18.46
C THR A 835 -18.94 17.80 -19.86
N ASP A 836 -19.77 17.83 -20.90
CA ASP A 836 -19.30 17.91 -22.29
C ASP A 836 -18.59 19.25 -22.57
N TYR A 837 -19.12 20.34 -22.02
CA TYR A 837 -18.58 21.68 -22.22
C TYR A 837 -17.18 21.83 -21.61
N PHE A 838 -16.99 21.47 -20.34
CA PHE A 838 -15.68 21.56 -19.71
C PHE A 838 -14.68 20.54 -20.27
N ALA A 839 -15.15 19.34 -20.65
CA ALA A 839 -14.30 18.35 -21.31
C ALA A 839 -13.76 18.86 -22.65
N SER A 840 -14.54 19.65 -23.39
CA SER A 840 -14.08 20.27 -24.64
C SER A 840 -12.95 21.29 -24.47
N PHE A 841 -12.69 21.75 -23.24
CA PHE A 841 -11.59 22.62 -22.85
C PHE A 841 -10.56 21.92 -21.94
N GLY A 842 -10.57 20.58 -21.92
CA GLY A 842 -9.58 19.78 -21.19
C GLY A 842 -9.82 19.62 -19.69
N ASN A 843 -11.04 19.90 -19.19
CA ASN A 843 -11.38 19.79 -17.75
C ASN A 843 -10.38 20.52 -16.84
N VAL A 844 -10.06 21.75 -17.22
CA VAL A 844 -9.13 22.60 -16.48
C VAL A 844 -9.87 23.25 -15.32
N PHE A 845 -9.61 22.75 -14.11
CA PHE A 845 -10.23 23.21 -12.87
C PHE A 845 -9.18 23.64 -11.83
N VAL A 846 -9.49 24.67 -11.04
CA VAL A 846 -8.65 25.11 -9.92
C VAL A 846 -9.51 25.41 -8.71
N SER A 847 -9.07 25.00 -7.52
CA SER A 847 -9.74 25.26 -6.25
C SER A 847 -8.72 25.39 -5.12
N TYR A 848 -9.19 25.54 -3.88
CA TYR A 848 -8.35 25.58 -2.69
C TYR A 848 -9.05 24.95 -1.47
N LEU A 849 -8.25 24.60 -0.47
CA LEU A 849 -8.70 24.16 0.86
C LEU A 849 -7.97 24.97 1.92
N GLN A 850 -8.67 25.27 3.01
CA GLN A 850 -8.10 25.93 4.18
C GLN A 850 -7.46 24.92 5.13
#